data_AF-A0A511R3W2-F1
#
_entry.id   AF-A0A511R3W2-F1
#
_cell.length_a   1.000
_cell.length_b   1.000
_cell.length_c   1.000
_cell.angle_alpha   90.00
_cell.angle_beta   90.00
_cell.angle_gamma   90.00
#
_symmetry.space_group_name_H-M   'P 1'
#
loop_
_entity.id
_entity.type
_entity.pdbx_description
1 polymer ?
#
loop_
_entity_poly.entity_id
_entity_poly.type
_entity_poly.pdbx_seq_one_letter_code
_entity_poly.pdbx_strand_id
1 'polypeptide(L)'
;MPGNQTQRFDAVMEFTEQSVNDVISTFFDSGGLLSSFLNAVGLGSAEGAFSLDMLFDRPSDVPLPAGASNVIDLRFDIGADGSLGQLRAVVGLNMNRVASNDFDIAEVDFRNQLHFTGFTAGSIPIPGLPNLFANFLRNQVGAIPLFPVPVKRAATDPADLPTRGDIRIIDDTSAADRDALAIMLTFAGGSVGNAAGLQHFINPGDTGAIAIFFRWLARILRPRVASALQTDQANFDIGDDFLRLNRTIKVSGGGETADLTKLELRLRNGFIELKGEIAKSGFCYDATGKIAGRIRAEVVGGELVFKAEIDDPDVDIDIPWYCWLGAAVIGAIAGGLVGVLVGAVVGAVGGAVVGGVVGGVVVGGIVGAILIGILVPVLLAIAENVIETTVEGIAGNLADKLRQDLQVPAIGLNLIFQRVFIDDVAINFDARPIEKVPIRASGVLEVRNGQLIDLDNGQVGSESMGSADLEWRGSGFGRQLRTRCGARLARTGLQDFASILRWKLYPFHYADATVPLHELAIPLPFPDLPFLPESQKYLETRLVYALKTAEGRYSVVQVSEVFDDRIRLRYKTYEKPMPSVQLSGEFACEGWQLPEVVADLENIRFEATPRANLRFQPSKTPHPALARLGRWRRTVIRQTSRTGHFRATIENFSGALSYHWHVAGTDLLKKQGTLDIGNQKATYQIDQGHLILTLQNQKLPRAMEFLVKVTVNDKAGNAVSASKCVKFAPFCKSEVGVIPVFDLQLDTFHQHFSVVRLPLATLEPTGKPPNKQPPRSFSRR
;
A
#
# COMPACT_ATOMS: atom_id res chain seq x y z
N MET A 1 -14.16 -22.78 11.09
CA MET A 1 -14.87 -21.98 12.12
C MET A 1 -14.47 -20.53 11.88
N PRO A 2 -15.40 -19.57 12.03
CA PRO A 2 -15.12 -18.15 11.79
C PRO A 2 -13.93 -17.66 12.63
N GLY A 3 -12.99 -16.96 11.98
CA GLY A 3 -11.76 -16.44 12.59
C GLY A 3 -10.61 -17.45 12.68
N ASN A 4 -10.75 -18.66 12.13
CA ASN A 4 -9.65 -19.61 12.07
C ASN A 4 -8.62 -19.23 11.01
N GLN A 5 -9.03 -18.72 9.85
CA GLN A 5 -8.07 -18.34 8.80
C GLN A 5 -7.30 -17.08 9.24
N THR A 6 -7.99 -16.13 9.85
CA THR A 6 -7.35 -14.91 10.34
C THR A 6 -6.68 -15.08 11.71
N GLN A 7 -6.87 -16.22 12.39
CA GLN A 7 -6.44 -16.43 13.78
C GLN A 7 -6.78 -15.26 14.71
N ARG A 8 -7.99 -14.70 14.53
CA ARG A 8 -8.53 -13.53 15.25
C ARG A 8 -7.82 -12.19 15.00
N PHE A 9 -6.93 -12.10 14.02
CA PHE A 9 -6.60 -10.80 13.44
C PHE A 9 -7.81 -10.24 12.69
N ASP A 10 -7.90 -8.92 12.61
CA ASP A 10 -9.07 -8.26 12.00
C ASP A 10 -9.07 -8.43 10.48
N ALA A 11 -7.88 -8.36 9.89
CA ALA A 11 -7.63 -8.77 8.52
C ALA A 11 -6.23 -9.39 8.39
N VAL A 12 -6.06 -10.32 7.45
CA VAL A 12 -4.77 -10.92 7.09
C VAL A 12 -4.64 -10.87 5.57
N MET A 13 -3.49 -10.40 5.08
CA MET A 13 -3.15 -10.41 3.67
C MET A 13 -1.99 -11.37 3.46
N GLU A 14 -2.13 -12.34 2.58
CA GLU A 14 -1.09 -13.30 2.23
C GLU A 14 -0.57 -13.04 0.82
N PHE A 15 0.74 -13.21 0.65
CA PHE A 15 1.44 -13.15 -0.63
C PHE A 15 2.22 -14.45 -0.81
N THR A 16 2.12 -15.04 -2.01
CA THR A 16 2.95 -16.20 -2.34
C THR A 16 4.42 -15.84 -2.33
N GLU A 17 5.27 -16.84 -2.12
CA GLU A 17 6.71 -16.73 -2.29
C GLU A 17 7.09 -16.09 -3.64
N GLN A 18 6.46 -16.54 -4.74
CA GLN A 18 6.71 -15.97 -6.07
C GLN A 18 6.40 -14.47 -6.15
N SER A 19 5.33 -14.00 -5.50
CA SER A 19 4.98 -12.57 -5.47
C SER A 19 6.06 -11.74 -4.80
N VAL A 20 6.58 -12.23 -3.67
CA VAL A 20 7.62 -11.51 -2.93
C VAL A 20 8.96 -11.60 -3.64
N ASN A 21 9.28 -12.75 -4.27
CA ASN A 21 10.40 -12.90 -5.19
C ASN A 21 10.35 -11.83 -6.28
N ASP A 22 9.21 -11.69 -6.97
CA ASP A 22 9.03 -10.73 -8.06
C ASP A 22 9.29 -9.28 -7.60
N VAL A 23 8.87 -8.91 -6.39
CA VAL A 23 9.12 -7.59 -5.79
C VAL A 23 10.62 -7.38 -5.51
N ILE A 24 11.28 -8.34 -4.87
CA ILE A 24 12.72 -8.22 -4.55
C ILE A 24 13.56 -8.23 -5.82
N SER A 25 13.25 -9.09 -6.79
CA SER A 25 13.90 -9.14 -8.11
C SER A 25 13.82 -7.77 -8.80
N THR A 26 12.64 -7.16 -8.79
CA THR A 26 12.45 -5.81 -9.35
C THR A 26 13.27 -4.75 -8.60
N PHE A 27 13.41 -4.85 -7.27
CA PHE A 27 14.27 -3.93 -6.50
C PHE A 27 15.74 -4.03 -6.91
N PHE A 28 16.28 -5.26 -6.99
CA PHE A 28 17.69 -5.44 -7.38
C PHE A 28 17.97 -5.08 -8.84
N ASP A 29 16.99 -5.27 -9.72
CA ASP A 29 17.10 -4.89 -11.14
C ASP A 29 17.01 -3.37 -11.35
N SER A 30 16.02 -2.71 -10.76
CA SER A 30 15.75 -1.28 -10.99
C SER A 30 16.84 -0.36 -10.43
N GLY A 31 17.50 -0.75 -9.34
CA GLY A 31 18.56 0.05 -8.71
C GLY A 31 19.96 -0.16 -9.31
N GLY A 32 20.14 -1.13 -10.21
CA GLY A 32 21.49 -1.52 -10.68
C GLY A 32 22.44 -1.91 -9.53
N LEU A 33 21.88 -2.24 -8.36
CA LEU A 33 22.60 -2.44 -7.11
C LEU A 33 23.45 -3.70 -7.19
N LEU A 34 22.85 -4.81 -7.64
CA LEU A 34 23.56 -6.07 -7.80
C LEU A 34 24.63 -5.97 -8.89
N SER A 35 24.34 -5.32 -10.03
CA SER A 35 25.35 -5.06 -11.06
C SER A 35 26.53 -4.22 -10.53
N SER A 36 26.27 -3.22 -9.71
CA SER A 36 27.32 -2.39 -9.10
C SER A 36 28.22 -3.21 -8.17
N PHE A 37 27.62 -4.09 -7.35
CA PHE A 37 28.37 -5.03 -6.53
C PHE A 37 29.22 -5.99 -7.38
N LEU A 38 28.62 -6.66 -8.37
CA LEU A 38 29.29 -7.64 -9.24
C LEU A 38 30.47 -7.00 -10.00
N ASN A 39 30.30 -5.77 -10.48
CA ASN A 39 31.37 -5.01 -11.11
C ASN A 39 32.49 -4.67 -10.11
N ALA A 40 32.15 -4.26 -8.89
CA ALA A 40 33.12 -3.91 -7.86
C ALA A 40 33.99 -5.10 -7.43
N VAL A 41 33.46 -6.32 -7.44
CA VAL A 41 34.20 -7.55 -7.11
C VAL A 41 34.92 -8.18 -8.31
N GLY A 42 34.92 -7.52 -9.46
CA GLY A 42 35.65 -7.99 -10.64
C GLY A 42 35.01 -9.17 -11.36
N LEU A 43 33.74 -9.50 -11.04
CA LEU A 43 32.97 -10.52 -11.75
C LEU A 43 32.38 -10.01 -13.07
N GLY A 44 32.55 -8.72 -13.37
CA GLY A 44 32.55 -8.13 -14.72
C GLY A 44 31.35 -8.41 -15.63
N SER A 45 30.54 -7.38 -15.89
CA SER A 45 29.59 -7.25 -17.02
C SER A 45 28.64 -8.41 -17.30
N ALA A 46 28.13 -9.12 -16.30
CA ALA A 46 26.71 -9.41 -16.38
C ALA A 46 26.03 -8.03 -16.52
N GLU A 47 25.20 -7.78 -17.53
CA GLU A 47 24.46 -6.52 -17.71
C GLU A 47 23.45 -6.27 -16.57
N GLY A 48 23.78 -6.64 -15.33
CA GLY A 48 22.84 -6.91 -14.26
C GLY A 48 22.05 -8.18 -14.47
N ALA A 49 22.47 -9.11 -15.34
CA ALA A 49 21.75 -10.35 -15.57
C ALA A 49 21.89 -11.31 -14.37
N PHE A 50 20.77 -11.57 -13.69
CA PHE A 50 20.64 -12.54 -12.61
C PHE A 50 19.26 -13.20 -12.66
N SER A 51 19.12 -14.38 -12.07
CA SER A 51 17.84 -14.87 -11.54
C SER A 51 17.90 -14.86 -10.03
N LEU A 52 16.77 -14.57 -9.39
CA LEU A 52 16.61 -14.72 -7.95
C LEU A 52 15.62 -15.85 -7.71
N ASP A 53 16.05 -16.82 -6.91
CA ASP A 53 15.20 -17.79 -6.28
C ASP A 53 15.08 -17.42 -4.79
N MET A 54 13.86 -17.22 -4.31
CA MET A 54 13.56 -16.86 -2.94
C MET A 54 12.81 -18.04 -2.37
N LEU A 55 13.22 -18.49 -1.19
CA LEU A 55 12.54 -19.54 -0.46
C LEU A 55 12.11 -19.02 0.92
N PHE A 56 10.88 -19.32 1.31
CA PHE A 56 10.31 -19.09 2.63
C PHE A 56 10.57 -20.25 3.59
N ASP A 57 10.78 -21.44 3.04
CA ASP A 57 11.38 -22.60 3.68
C ASP A 57 12.59 -22.22 4.53
N ARG A 58 12.55 -22.61 5.80
CA ARG A 58 13.70 -22.42 6.69
C ARG A 58 14.87 -23.30 6.21
N PRO A 59 16.03 -22.73 5.87
CA PRO A 59 17.15 -23.52 5.36
C PRO A 59 17.69 -24.49 6.42
N SER A 60 17.87 -25.75 6.03
CA SER A 60 18.34 -26.83 6.91
C SER A 60 19.87 -26.98 6.93
N ASP A 61 20.56 -26.40 5.95
CA ASP A 61 22.00 -26.53 5.74
C ASP A 61 22.81 -25.37 6.34
N VAL A 62 22.14 -24.33 6.84
CA VAL A 62 22.76 -23.14 7.45
C VAL A 62 22.37 -23.06 8.93
N PRO A 63 23.34 -22.96 9.87
CA PRO A 63 23.02 -22.78 11.28
C PRO A 63 22.43 -21.38 11.53
N LEU A 64 21.18 -21.34 11.98
CA LEU A 64 20.48 -20.08 12.30
C LEU A 64 20.48 -19.81 13.81
N PRO A 65 20.59 -18.53 14.24
CA PRO A 65 20.48 -18.17 15.65
C PRO A 65 19.16 -18.61 16.28
N ALA A 66 19.20 -18.95 17.57
CA ALA A 66 18.00 -19.21 18.35
C ALA A 66 17.09 -17.97 18.35
N GLY A 67 15.83 -18.14 17.96
CA GLY A 67 14.86 -17.04 17.84
C GLY A 67 14.84 -16.34 16.47
N ALA A 68 15.68 -16.74 15.51
CA ALA A 68 15.52 -16.30 14.11
C ALA A 68 14.13 -16.73 13.61
N SER A 69 13.33 -15.76 13.19
CA SER A 69 11.94 -15.93 12.76
C SER A 69 11.71 -15.14 11.48
N ASN A 70 10.71 -15.55 10.68
CA ASN A 70 10.39 -14.94 9.39
C ASN A 70 11.63 -14.86 8.48
N VAL A 71 12.37 -15.96 8.39
CA VAL A 71 13.62 -16.03 7.63
C VAL A 71 13.30 -16.36 6.18
N ILE A 72 14.00 -15.72 5.25
CA ILE A 72 13.97 -16.02 3.82
C ILE A 72 15.37 -16.40 3.34
N ASP A 73 15.45 -17.32 2.39
CA ASP A 73 16.67 -17.73 1.70
C ASP A 73 16.67 -17.14 0.28
N LEU A 74 17.58 -16.21 0.01
CA LEU A 74 17.73 -15.55 -1.27
C LEU A 74 18.91 -16.15 -2.03
N ARG A 75 18.67 -16.70 -3.21
CA ARG A 75 19.68 -17.33 -4.07
C ARG A 75 19.71 -16.60 -5.41
N PHE A 76 20.80 -15.89 -5.66
CA PHE A 76 21.01 -15.13 -6.88
C PHE A 76 21.95 -15.92 -7.79
N ASP A 77 21.42 -16.47 -8.88
CA ASP A 77 22.24 -17.04 -9.93
C ASP A 77 22.74 -15.91 -10.83
N ILE A 78 24.05 -15.89 -11.07
CA ILE A 78 24.73 -14.78 -11.73
C ILE A 78 25.11 -15.20 -13.15
N GLY A 79 24.79 -14.33 -14.12
CA GLY A 79 24.93 -14.63 -15.55
C GLY A 79 23.79 -15.49 -16.08
N ALA A 80 23.80 -15.72 -17.40
CA ALA A 80 22.80 -16.60 -18.03
C ALA A 80 22.88 -17.99 -17.40
N ASP A 81 21.75 -18.50 -16.91
CA ASP A 81 21.62 -19.80 -16.23
C ASP A 81 22.61 -20.03 -15.06
N GLY A 82 23.02 -18.96 -14.35
CA GLY A 82 23.97 -19.08 -13.23
C GLY A 82 25.40 -19.44 -13.63
N SER A 83 25.75 -19.28 -14.92
CA SER A 83 27.06 -19.63 -15.48
C SER A 83 28.27 -18.99 -14.77
N LEU A 84 28.09 -17.87 -14.05
CA LEU A 84 29.16 -17.21 -13.31
C LEU A 84 29.21 -17.61 -11.83
N GLY A 85 28.19 -18.30 -11.33
CA GLY A 85 28.06 -18.72 -9.94
C GLY A 85 26.76 -18.26 -9.29
N GLN A 86 26.63 -18.57 -7.99
CA GLN A 86 25.48 -18.22 -7.18
C GLN A 86 25.91 -17.46 -5.92
N LEU A 87 25.30 -16.30 -5.67
CA LEU A 87 25.31 -15.62 -4.37
C LEU A 87 24.12 -16.10 -3.54
N ARG A 88 24.32 -16.34 -2.25
CA ARG A 88 23.24 -16.72 -1.34
C ARG A 88 23.20 -15.80 -0.13
N ALA A 89 22.02 -15.44 0.35
CA ALA A 89 21.83 -14.68 1.57
C ALA A 89 20.63 -15.21 2.35
N VAL A 90 20.81 -15.51 3.64
CA VAL A 90 19.72 -15.87 4.54
C VAL A 90 19.46 -14.71 5.49
N VAL A 91 18.25 -14.15 5.45
CA VAL A 91 17.91 -12.88 6.10
C VAL A 91 16.51 -12.93 6.70
N GLY A 92 16.28 -12.20 7.79
CA GLY A 92 14.96 -12.08 8.41
C GLY A 92 14.12 -10.91 7.84
N LEU A 93 12.82 -11.14 7.75
CA LEU A 93 11.81 -10.09 7.55
C LEU A 93 11.42 -9.48 8.90
N ASN A 94 11.25 -8.16 8.92
CA ASN A 94 10.82 -7.41 10.09
C ASN A 94 9.67 -6.45 9.76
N MET A 95 8.84 -6.14 10.76
CA MET A 95 7.89 -5.03 10.71
C MET A 95 8.50 -3.79 11.38
N ASN A 96 9.01 -2.87 10.58
CA ASN A 96 9.60 -1.62 11.05
C ASN A 96 8.51 -0.60 11.39
N ARG A 97 8.35 -0.35 12.69
CA ARG A 97 7.35 0.59 13.25
C ARG A 97 7.93 1.98 13.56
N VAL A 98 9.23 2.16 13.35
CA VAL A 98 9.98 3.34 13.79
C VAL A 98 10.19 4.33 12.65
N ALA A 99 10.08 3.88 11.39
CA ALA A 99 10.33 4.69 10.20
C ALA A 99 9.37 5.89 10.07
N SER A 100 8.11 5.76 10.52
CA SER A 100 7.15 6.88 10.57
C SER A 100 6.04 6.62 11.60
N ASN A 101 5.35 7.68 12.05
CA ASN A 101 4.16 7.53 12.90
C ASN A 101 2.93 7.04 12.12
N ASP A 102 2.98 7.14 10.79
CA ASP A 102 1.83 6.97 9.90
C ASP A 102 1.90 5.64 9.11
N PHE A 103 3.02 4.92 9.16
CA PHE A 103 3.23 3.64 8.49
C PHE A 103 4.02 2.65 9.36
N ASP A 104 3.56 1.40 9.36
CA ASP A 104 4.37 0.23 9.71
C ASP A 104 4.88 -0.37 8.38
N ILE A 105 6.17 -0.71 8.26
CA ILE A 105 6.75 -1.18 6.98
C ILE A 105 7.27 -2.60 7.14
N ALA A 106 6.71 -3.55 6.39
CA ALA A 106 7.31 -4.87 6.24
C ALA A 106 8.56 -4.74 5.38
N GLU A 107 9.71 -5.17 5.88
CA GLU A 107 11.00 -5.03 5.20
C GLU A 107 11.89 -6.25 5.37
N VAL A 108 12.73 -6.52 4.36
CA VAL A 108 13.88 -7.41 4.47
C VAL A 108 14.99 -6.66 5.17
N ASP A 109 15.34 -7.03 6.39
CA ASP A 109 16.30 -6.27 7.21
C ASP A 109 17.71 -6.88 7.10
N PHE A 110 18.45 -6.47 6.06
CA PHE A 110 19.85 -6.90 5.91
C PHE A 110 20.76 -6.36 7.00
N ARG A 111 20.46 -5.19 7.57
CA ARG A 111 21.31 -4.53 8.56
C ARG A 111 21.36 -5.31 9.86
N ASN A 112 20.20 -5.73 10.37
CA ASN A 112 20.10 -6.35 11.69
C ASN A 112 19.74 -7.85 11.64
N GLN A 113 19.14 -8.33 10.56
CA GLN A 113 18.65 -9.71 10.44
C GLN A 113 19.35 -10.53 9.33
N LEU A 114 20.51 -10.08 8.82
CA LEU A 114 21.32 -10.91 7.91
C LEU A 114 22.09 -11.98 8.69
N HIS A 115 21.69 -13.24 8.52
CA HIS A 115 22.22 -14.39 9.24
C HIS A 115 23.35 -15.10 8.48
N PHE A 116 23.28 -15.16 7.16
CA PHE A 116 24.27 -15.87 6.35
C PHE A 116 24.47 -15.20 4.99
N THR A 117 25.69 -15.28 4.47
CA THR A 117 25.99 -15.04 3.07
C THR A 117 26.92 -16.12 2.54
N GLY A 118 26.75 -16.46 1.26
CA GLY A 118 27.56 -17.45 0.56
C GLY A 118 27.84 -17.01 -0.87
N PHE A 119 28.91 -17.53 -1.45
CA PHE A 119 29.17 -17.44 -2.88
C PHE A 119 29.78 -18.75 -3.36
N THR A 120 29.27 -19.25 -4.49
CA THR A 120 29.81 -20.42 -5.18
C THR A 120 30.03 -20.08 -6.65
N ALA A 121 31.14 -20.52 -7.22
CA ALA A 121 31.35 -20.55 -8.68
C ALA A 121 31.33 -22.02 -9.11
N GLY A 122 30.28 -22.43 -9.82
CA GLY A 122 29.94 -23.85 -9.91
C GLY A 122 29.72 -24.43 -8.50
N SER A 123 30.38 -25.53 -8.17
CA SER A 123 30.28 -26.16 -6.83
C SER A 123 31.37 -25.71 -5.84
N ILE A 124 32.18 -24.70 -6.19
CA ILE A 124 33.35 -24.29 -5.39
C ILE A 124 33.05 -23.00 -4.63
N PRO A 125 33.08 -23.00 -3.28
CA PRO A 125 32.98 -21.78 -2.48
C PRO A 125 34.21 -20.88 -2.70
N ILE A 126 34.00 -19.56 -2.87
CA ILE A 126 35.11 -18.60 -2.97
C ILE A 126 35.29 -17.88 -1.63
N PRO A 127 36.44 -18.01 -0.96
CA PRO A 127 36.73 -17.31 0.29
C PRO A 127 36.69 -15.78 0.13
N GLY A 128 36.22 -15.07 1.16
CA GLY A 128 36.26 -13.59 1.24
C GLY A 128 35.10 -12.86 0.53
N LEU A 129 34.61 -13.37 -0.60
CA LEU A 129 33.44 -12.81 -1.29
C LEU A 129 32.17 -12.75 -0.44
N PRO A 130 31.84 -13.78 0.38
CA PRO A 130 30.68 -13.73 1.27
C PRO A 130 30.69 -12.52 2.22
N ASN A 131 31.87 -12.14 2.74
CA ASN A 131 32.00 -10.99 3.62
C ASN A 131 31.81 -9.66 2.89
N LEU A 132 32.29 -9.55 1.66
CA LEU A 132 32.05 -8.39 0.81
C LEU A 132 30.56 -8.25 0.47
N PHE A 133 29.90 -9.36 0.15
CA PHE A 133 28.47 -9.38 -0.12
C PHE A 133 27.65 -9.02 1.13
N ALA A 134 28.01 -9.55 2.30
CA ALA A 134 27.37 -9.19 3.57
C ALA A 134 27.51 -7.69 3.87
N ASN A 135 28.70 -7.12 3.65
CA ASN A 135 28.95 -5.70 3.84
C ASN A 135 28.17 -4.83 2.86
N PHE A 136 28.04 -5.27 1.60
CA PHE A 136 27.21 -4.63 0.60
C PHE A 136 25.74 -4.61 1.05
N LEU A 137 25.18 -5.76 1.41
CA LEU A 137 23.80 -5.88 1.89
C LEU A 137 23.55 -5.07 3.15
N ARG A 138 24.44 -5.08 4.14
CA ARG A 138 24.25 -4.33 5.41
C ARG A 138 24.38 -2.83 5.26
N ASN A 139 25.38 -2.37 4.50
CA ASN A 139 25.80 -0.97 4.51
C ASN A 139 25.27 -0.17 3.32
N GLN A 140 25.12 -0.82 2.16
CA GLN A 140 24.64 -0.15 0.95
C GLN A 140 23.14 -0.37 0.75
N VAL A 141 22.65 -1.60 0.94
CA VAL A 141 21.20 -1.89 0.85
C VAL A 141 20.51 -1.53 2.17
N GLY A 142 21.01 -2.06 3.30
CA GLY A 142 20.46 -1.83 4.63
C GLY A 142 19.15 -2.58 4.87
N ALA A 143 18.09 -2.20 4.16
CA ALA A 143 16.80 -2.88 4.19
C ALA A 143 16.07 -2.73 2.85
N ILE A 144 15.25 -3.72 2.48
CA ILE A 144 14.33 -3.60 1.34
C ILE A 144 12.91 -3.51 1.89
N PRO A 145 12.25 -2.35 1.77
CA PRO A 145 10.84 -2.23 2.09
C PRO A 145 10.03 -3.04 1.09
N LEU A 146 9.16 -3.92 1.59
CA LEU A 146 8.31 -4.81 0.80
C LEU A 146 6.85 -4.37 0.78
N PHE A 147 6.30 -3.96 1.93
CA PHE A 147 4.90 -3.56 2.03
C PHE A 147 4.74 -2.48 3.11
N PRO A 148 4.43 -1.22 2.74
CA PRO A 148 3.99 -0.25 3.72
C PRO A 148 2.57 -0.60 4.17
N VAL A 149 2.28 -0.42 5.45
CA VAL A 149 0.94 -0.54 6.02
C VAL A 149 0.62 0.81 6.62
N PRO A 150 -0.29 1.60 6.02
CA PRO A 150 -0.71 2.87 6.61
C PRO A 150 -1.39 2.60 7.94
N VAL A 151 -0.93 3.24 9.01
CA VAL A 151 -1.44 3.05 10.37
C VAL A 151 -1.87 4.35 11.01
N LYS A 152 -2.91 4.26 11.84
CA LYS A 152 -3.34 5.34 12.74
C LYS A 152 -3.42 4.80 14.15
N ARG A 153 -2.31 4.88 14.88
CA ARG A 153 -2.15 4.24 16.20
C ARG A 153 -3.19 4.66 17.24
N ALA A 154 -3.70 5.88 17.15
CA ALA A 154 -4.73 6.43 18.05
C ALA A 154 -6.16 6.34 17.48
N ALA A 155 -6.39 5.57 16.41
CA ALA A 155 -7.72 5.37 15.87
C ALA A 155 -8.65 4.75 16.93
N THR A 156 -9.86 5.30 17.03
CA THR A 156 -10.93 4.77 17.88
C THR A 156 -12.07 4.18 17.05
N ASP A 157 -12.15 4.53 15.77
CA ASP A 157 -13.14 4.00 14.83
C ASP A 157 -12.58 2.74 14.14
N PRO A 158 -13.25 1.58 14.24
CA PRO A 158 -12.81 0.35 13.58
C PRO A 158 -12.81 0.42 12.05
N ALA A 159 -13.48 1.40 11.43
CA ALA A 159 -13.49 1.60 9.98
C ALA A 159 -12.35 2.51 9.46
N ASP A 160 -11.56 3.10 10.36
CA ASP A 160 -10.39 3.91 10.03
C ASP A 160 -9.18 3.02 9.65
N LEU A 161 -8.01 3.63 9.44
CA LEU A 161 -6.75 2.91 9.23
C LEU A 161 -6.44 1.95 10.41
N PRO A 162 -5.75 0.82 10.14
CA PRO A 162 -5.34 -0.10 11.19
C PRO A 162 -4.48 0.63 12.23
N THR A 163 -4.58 0.22 13.48
CA THR A 163 -3.76 0.78 14.56
C THR A 163 -2.34 0.19 14.54
N ARG A 164 -2.19 -0.99 13.90
CA ARG A 164 -0.97 -1.77 13.87
C ARG A 164 -0.96 -2.78 12.73
N GLY A 165 0.22 -2.95 12.12
CA GLY A 165 0.57 -4.10 11.28
C GLY A 165 1.55 -5.06 11.99
N ASP A 166 1.48 -6.33 11.61
CA ASP A 166 2.41 -7.40 11.99
C ASP A 166 2.74 -8.26 10.75
N ILE A 167 3.83 -9.04 10.80
CA ILE A 167 4.19 -9.98 9.72
C ILE A 167 4.51 -11.39 10.24
N ARG A 168 4.28 -12.38 9.38
CA ARG A 168 4.62 -13.78 9.63
C ARG A 168 4.91 -14.49 8.31
N ILE A 169 5.99 -15.27 8.25
CA ILE A 169 6.14 -16.29 7.21
C ILE A 169 5.43 -17.56 7.68
N ILE A 170 4.54 -18.05 6.83
CA ILE A 170 3.90 -19.35 6.92
C ILE A 170 4.76 -20.29 6.08
N ASP A 171 5.40 -21.22 6.78
CA ASP A 171 6.26 -22.29 6.24
C ASP A 171 5.40 -23.56 6.28
N ASP A 172 4.84 -23.94 5.13
CA ASP A 172 3.99 -25.09 4.92
C ASP A 172 4.80 -26.30 4.47
N THR A 173 5.42 -26.96 5.44
CA THR A 173 6.15 -28.23 5.27
C THR A 173 5.37 -29.42 4.68
N SER A 174 4.10 -29.23 4.26
CA SER A 174 3.35 -30.27 3.56
C SER A 174 3.88 -30.50 2.14
N ALA A 175 3.50 -31.61 1.50
CA ALA A 175 3.92 -31.91 0.13
C ALA A 175 3.40 -30.90 -0.91
N ALA A 176 2.42 -30.07 -0.55
CA ALA A 176 1.91 -29.02 -1.42
C ALA A 176 2.76 -27.75 -1.37
N ASP A 177 3.59 -27.58 -0.33
CA ASP A 177 4.58 -26.51 -0.16
C ASP A 177 4.02 -25.12 -0.48
N ARG A 178 2.99 -24.73 0.25
CA ARG A 178 2.26 -23.49 0.02
C ARG A 178 2.68 -22.43 1.00
N ASP A 179 3.94 -22.05 0.87
CA ASP A 179 4.53 -21.00 1.67
C ASP A 179 3.93 -19.62 1.34
N ALA A 180 3.79 -18.81 2.37
CA ALA A 180 3.21 -17.48 2.24
C ALA A 180 3.77 -16.47 3.24
N LEU A 181 3.84 -15.20 2.81
CA LEU A 181 4.05 -14.06 3.68
C LEU A 181 2.69 -13.50 4.10
N ALA A 182 2.36 -13.59 5.38
CA ALA A 182 1.18 -13.00 5.97
C ALA A 182 1.48 -11.61 6.59
N ILE A 183 0.73 -10.60 6.17
CA ILE A 183 0.63 -9.29 6.80
C ILE A 183 -0.67 -9.26 7.60
N MET A 184 -0.55 -9.14 8.91
CA MET A 184 -1.69 -9.16 9.83
C MET A 184 -2.02 -7.75 10.29
N LEU A 185 -3.29 -7.39 10.27
CA LEU A 185 -3.79 -6.05 10.60
C LEU A 185 -4.65 -6.09 11.84
N THR A 186 -4.46 -5.10 12.72
CA THR A 186 -5.30 -4.86 13.89
C THR A 186 -5.92 -3.48 13.79
N PHE A 187 -7.23 -3.37 13.97
CA PHE A 187 -7.99 -2.13 13.91
C PHE A 187 -8.49 -1.70 15.30
N ALA A 188 -9.01 -0.48 15.41
CA ALA A 188 -9.44 0.10 16.68
C ALA A 188 -10.47 -0.78 17.42
N GLY A 189 -10.20 -1.09 18.69
CA GLY A 189 -11.01 -2.00 19.52
C GLY A 189 -10.76 -3.50 19.28
N GLY A 190 -9.77 -3.84 18.45
CA GLY A 190 -9.33 -5.21 18.18
C GLY A 190 -8.15 -5.60 19.07
N SER A 191 -7.78 -6.87 19.05
CA SER A 191 -6.61 -7.40 19.75
C SER A 191 -5.68 -8.09 18.77
N VAL A 192 -4.39 -8.14 19.11
CA VAL A 192 -3.40 -8.91 18.35
C VAL A 192 -3.82 -10.39 18.41
N GLY A 193 -4.05 -11.00 17.24
CA GLY A 193 -4.44 -12.40 17.10
C GLY A 193 -3.29 -13.39 17.38
N ASN A 194 -3.48 -14.66 17.02
CA ASN A 194 -2.48 -15.71 17.19
C ASN A 194 -1.68 -15.96 15.90
N ALA A 195 -0.57 -15.24 15.71
CA ALA A 195 0.26 -15.36 14.50
C ALA A 195 0.86 -16.77 14.31
N ALA A 196 1.09 -17.52 15.39
CA ALA A 196 1.66 -18.86 15.32
C ALA A 196 0.69 -19.93 14.80
N GLY A 197 -0.62 -19.65 14.84
CA GLY A 197 -1.65 -20.58 14.37
C GLY A 197 -2.07 -20.36 12.92
N LEU A 198 -1.49 -19.39 12.21
CA LEU A 198 -1.87 -19.08 10.83
C LEU A 198 -1.51 -20.24 9.90
N GLN A 199 -2.39 -20.48 8.94
CA GLN A 199 -2.23 -21.44 7.86
C GLN A 199 -2.51 -20.72 6.55
N HIS A 200 -1.82 -21.12 5.49
CA HIS A 200 -2.02 -20.49 4.18
C HIS A 200 -3.49 -20.64 3.74
N PHE A 201 -4.01 -19.63 3.06
CA PHE A 201 -5.34 -19.66 2.45
C PHE A 201 -5.37 -19.20 0.99
N ILE A 202 -4.20 -18.97 0.39
CA ILE A 202 -4.07 -18.70 -1.04
C ILE A 202 -4.47 -19.94 -1.85
N ASN A 203 -5.32 -19.74 -2.85
CA ASN A 203 -5.70 -20.82 -3.76
C ASN A 203 -4.59 -21.11 -4.79
N PRO A 204 -4.48 -22.37 -5.28
CA PRO A 204 -3.55 -22.69 -6.36
C PRO A 204 -3.73 -21.78 -7.59
N GLY A 205 -2.62 -21.24 -8.07
CA GLY A 205 -2.58 -20.34 -9.23
C GLY A 205 -2.80 -18.86 -8.92
N ASP A 206 -3.21 -18.50 -7.70
CA ASP A 206 -3.30 -17.10 -7.26
C ASP A 206 -1.96 -16.66 -6.64
N THR A 207 -1.72 -15.36 -6.63
CA THR A 207 -0.45 -14.78 -6.13
C THR A 207 -0.59 -14.15 -4.74
N GLY A 208 -1.81 -14.01 -4.25
CA GLY A 208 -2.11 -13.48 -2.91
C GLY A 208 -3.59 -13.56 -2.56
N ALA A 209 -3.90 -13.36 -1.28
CA ALA A 209 -5.26 -13.39 -0.76
C ALA A 209 -5.44 -12.44 0.45
N ILE A 210 -6.66 -11.97 0.71
CA ILE A 210 -7.01 -11.13 1.87
C ILE A 210 -8.15 -11.81 2.62
N ALA A 211 -7.95 -12.23 3.86
CA ALA A 211 -9.00 -12.74 4.74
C ALA A 211 -9.43 -11.67 5.74
N ILE A 212 -10.74 -11.48 5.90
CA ILE A 212 -11.36 -10.52 6.82
C ILE A 212 -12.13 -11.26 7.91
N PHE A 213 -11.86 -10.93 9.17
CA PHE A 213 -12.54 -11.54 10.30
C PHE A 213 -13.93 -10.92 10.52
N PHE A 214 -14.95 -11.77 10.56
CA PHE A 214 -16.35 -11.33 10.70
C PHE A 214 -16.59 -10.48 11.95
N ARG A 215 -15.88 -10.74 13.06
CA ARG A 215 -15.99 -9.90 14.27
C ARG A 215 -15.60 -8.44 14.04
N TRP A 216 -14.58 -8.20 13.22
CA TRP A 216 -14.20 -6.82 12.87
C TRP A 216 -15.24 -6.19 11.95
N LEU A 217 -15.72 -6.93 10.95
CA LEU A 217 -16.85 -6.48 10.14
C LEU A 217 -18.05 -6.11 11.01
N ALA A 218 -18.44 -6.96 11.97
CA ALA A 218 -19.51 -6.70 12.92
C ALA A 218 -19.28 -5.44 13.78
N ARG A 219 -18.03 -5.10 14.14
CA ARG A 219 -17.69 -3.84 14.83
C ARG A 219 -17.92 -2.62 13.95
N ILE A 220 -17.69 -2.72 12.64
CA ILE A 220 -17.99 -1.65 11.68
C ILE A 220 -19.50 -1.54 11.41
N LEU A 221 -20.18 -2.68 11.28
CA LEU A 221 -21.61 -2.73 11.00
C LEU A 221 -22.45 -2.23 12.18
N ARG A 222 -22.05 -2.52 13.42
CA ARG A 222 -22.82 -2.20 14.64
C ARG A 222 -23.30 -0.73 14.72
N PRO A 223 -22.44 0.30 14.63
CA PRO A 223 -22.90 1.69 14.71
C PRO A 223 -23.82 2.07 13.54
N ARG A 224 -23.60 1.49 12.36
CA ARG A 224 -24.41 1.76 11.15
C ARG A 224 -25.80 1.12 11.23
N VAL A 225 -25.87 -0.14 11.65
CA VAL A 225 -27.14 -0.86 11.91
C VAL A 225 -27.93 -0.14 13.00
N ALA A 226 -27.27 0.29 14.08
CA ALA A 226 -27.91 1.06 15.14
C ALA A 226 -28.48 2.40 14.63
N SER A 227 -27.70 3.12 13.81
CA SER A 227 -28.15 4.38 13.17
C SER A 227 -29.35 4.17 12.24
N ALA A 228 -29.31 3.14 11.38
CA ALA A 228 -30.42 2.80 10.48
C ALA A 228 -31.71 2.48 11.23
N LEU A 229 -31.59 1.84 12.40
CA LEU A 229 -32.70 1.52 13.30
C LEU A 229 -33.03 2.65 14.29
N GLN A 230 -32.35 3.80 14.20
CA GLN A 230 -32.50 4.95 15.10
C GLN A 230 -32.41 4.55 16.59
N THR A 231 -31.44 3.68 16.92
CA THR A 231 -31.27 3.11 18.25
C THR A 231 -29.82 3.21 18.73
N ASP A 232 -29.57 2.87 20.00
CA ASP A 232 -28.21 2.84 20.57
C ASP A 232 -27.47 1.56 20.17
N GLN A 233 -26.21 1.69 19.79
CA GLN A 233 -25.31 0.56 19.52
C GLN A 233 -25.21 -0.42 20.69
N ALA A 234 -25.42 0.02 21.94
CA ALA A 234 -25.47 -0.82 23.14
C ALA A 234 -26.52 -1.95 23.06
N ASN A 235 -27.53 -1.81 22.19
CA ASN A 235 -28.59 -2.80 21.97
C ASN A 235 -28.13 -3.99 21.10
N PHE A 236 -26.87 -4.03 20.69
CA PHE A 236 -26.29 -5.10 19.87
C PHE A 236 -25.07 -5.74 20.53
N ASP A 237 -25.04 -7.07 20.51
CA ASP A 237 -23.90 -7.89 20.89
C ASP A 237 -23.11 -8.30 19.63
N ILE A 238 -21.79 -8.42 19.78
CA ILE A 238 -20.88 -8.91 18.74
C ILE A 238 -20.22 -10.19 19.22
N GLY A 239 -20.31 -11.24 18.42
CA GLY A 239 -19.54 -12.48 18.56
C GLY A 239 -18.46 -12.62 17.48
N ASP A 240 -17.78 -13.76 17.48
CA ASP A 240 -16.79 -14.09 16.44
C ASP A 240 -17.47 -14.32 15.07
N ASP A 241 -18.73 -14.79 15.06
CA ASP A 241 -19.51 -15.11 13.86
C ASP A 241 -20.86 -14.38 13.76
N PHE A 242 -21.22 -13.48 14.68
CA PHE A 242 -22.53 -12.81 14.68
C PHE A 242 -22.50 -11.34 15.12
N LEU A 243 -23.48 -10.57 14.65
CA LEU A 243 -23.97 -9.32 15.21
C LEU A 243 -25.45 -9.52 15.54
N ARG A 244 -25.84 -9.35 16.81
CA ARG A 244 -27.20 -9.71 17.26
C ARG A 244 -27.80 -8.66 18.18
N LEU A 245 -29.06 -8.33 17.94
CA LEU A 245 -29.89 -7.52 18.84
C LEU A 245 -30.06 -8.24 20.18
N ASN A 246 -29.74 -7.57 21.28
CA ASN A 246 -29.74 -8.17 22.62
C ASN A 246 -31.01 -7.89 23.42
N ARG A 247 -31.92 -7.08 22.88
CA ARG A 247 -33.20 -6.71 23.49
C ARG A 247 -34.21 -6.24 22.46
N THR A 248 -35.49 -6.27 22.81
CA THR A 248 -36.54 -5.66 22.00
C THR A 248 -36.34 -4.14 21.91
N ILE A 249 -36.47 -3.60 20.69
CA ILE A 249 -36.45 -2.16 20.41
C ILE A 249 -37.66 -1.76 19.58
N LYS A 250 -38.06 -0.49 19.68
CA LYS A 250 -39.11 0.07 18.82
C LYS A 250 -38.51 0.56 17.51
N VAL A 251 -39.10 0.16 16.40
CA VAL A 251 -38.74 0.60 15.06
C VAL A 251 -39.92 1.33 14.42
N SER A 252 -39.63 2.39 13.66
CA SER A 252 -40.63 3.24 13.03
C SER A 252 -40.44 3.24 11.52
N GLY A 253 -41.53 3.11 10.76
CA GLY A 253 -41.51 3.21 9.30
C GLY A 253 -42.91 3.44 8.75
N GLY A 254 -43.03 4.25 7.69
CA GLY A 254 -44.32 4.58 7.08
C GLY A 254 -45.33 5.29 8.00
N GLY A 255 -44.86 5.94 9.08
CA GLY A 255 -45.72 6.61 10.09
C GLY A 255 -46.19 5.71 11.24
N GLU A 256 -45.83 4.43 11.23
CA GLU A 256 -46.22 3.42 12.22
C GLU A 256 -45.02 2.94 13.04
N THR A 257 -45.29 2.37 14.23
CA THR A 257 -44.26 1.77 15.11
C THR A 257 -44.52 0.28 15.35
N ALA A 258 -43.46 -0.52 15.42
CA ALA A 258 -43.49 -1.94 15.75
C ALA A 258 -42.31 -2.33 16.66
N ASP A 259 -42.40 -3.48 17.33
CA ASP A 259 -41.35 -3.99 18.21
C ASP A 259 -40.46 -4.96 17.42
N LEU A 260 -39.21 -4.57 17.17
CA LEU A 260 -38.19 -5.48 16.63
C LEU A 260 -37.67 -6.33 17.80
N THR A 261 -38.04 -7.61 17.81
CA THR A 261 -37.74 -8.55 18.90
C THR A 261 -36.46 -9.33 18.62
N LYS A 262 -36.09 -9.48 17.34
CA LYS A 262 -34.85 -10.14 16.92
C LYS A 262 -34.29 -9.51 15.67
N LEU A 263 -32.98 -9.33 15.66
CA LEU A 263 -32.19 -9.07 14.45
C LEU A 263 -30.83 -9.74 14.64
N GLU A 264 -30.43 -10.57 13.69
CA GLU A 264 -29.16 -11.30 13.72
C GLU A 264 -28.55 -11.33 12.32
N LEU A 265 -27.30 -10.86 12.22
CA LEU A 265 -26.41 -11.13 11.09
C LEU A 265 -25.42 -12.19 11.52
N ARG A 266 -25.27 -13.26 10.75
CA ARG A 266 -24.41 -14.39 11.11
C ARG A 266 -23.68 -14.98 9.92
N LEU A 267 -22.39 -15.22 10.06
CA LEU A 267 -21.60 -15.89 9.04
C LEU A 267 -21.99 -17.39 8.95
N ARG A 268 -22.37 -17.83 7.74
CA ARG A 268 -22.79 -19.21 7.44
C ARG A 268 -22.27 -19.63 6.08
N ASN A 269 -21.42 -20.65 6.02
CA ASN A 269 -21.08 -21.43 4.81
C ASN A 269 -21.11 -20.63 3.48
N GLY A 270 -20.27 -19.62 3.30
CA GLY A 270 -20.20 -18.86 2.04
C GLY A 270 -21.13 -17.64 1.94
N PHE A 271 -21.88 -17.27 2.98
CA PHE A 271 -22.73 -16.08 2.99
C PHE A 271 -22.95 -15.53 4.40
N ILE A 272 -23.45 -14.29 4.49
CA ILE A 272 -23.95 -13.71 5.74
C ILE A 272 -25.46 -13.93 5.79
N GLU A 273 -25.90 -14.77 6.72
CA GLU A 273 -27.31 -15.00 7.03
C GLU A 273 -27.86 -13.81 7.80
N LEU A 274 -29.03 -13.35 7.42
CA LEU A 274 -29.78 -12.28 8.06
C LEU A 274 -31.12 -12.84 8.54
N LYS A 275 -31.43 -12.63 9.83
CA LYS A 275 -32.71 -13.02 10.44
C LYS A 275 -33.30 -11.85 11.21
N GLY A 276 -34.57 -11.56 10.96
CA GLY A 276 -35.32 -10.52 11.66
C GLY A 276 -36.68 -11.04 12.14
N GLU A 277 -37.11 -10.62 13.33
CA GLU A 277 -38.46 -10.89 13.85
C GLU A 277 -39.04 -9.59 14.42
N ILE A 278 -40.25 -9.24 13.98
CA ILE A 278 -41.03 -8.09 14.46
C ILE A 278 -42.34 -8.58 15.07
N ALA A 279 -42.77 -7.91 16.13
CA ALA A 279 -44.10 -8.04 16.70
C ALA A 279 -44.83 -6.68 16.69
N LYS A 280 -46.14 -6.70 16.50
CA LYS A 280 -47.00 -5.54 16.69
C LYS A 280 -48.36 -5.99 17.23
N SER A 281 -48.76 -5.38 18.34
CA SER A 281 -50.06 -5.58 18.94
C SER A 281 -50.89 -4.31 18.81
N GLY A 282 -52.18 -4.45 18.60
CA GLY A 282 -53.12 -3.32 18.55
C GLY A 282 -54.45 -3.66 19.18
N PHE A 283 -55.43 -2.78 19.00
CA PHE A 283 -56.78 -3.10 19.42
C PHE A 283 -57.28 -4.30 18.61
N CYS A 284 -57.51 -5.42 19.30
CA CYS A 284 -58.08 -6.65 18.73
C CYS A 284 -57.18 -7.50 17.81
N TYR A 285 -55.84 -7.38 17.89
CA TYR A 285 -54.93 -8.29 17.19
C TYR A 285 -53.53 -8.31 17.82
N ASP A 286 -52.84 -9.43 17.64
CA ASP A 286 -51.40 -9.59 17.80
C ASP A 286 -50.82 -10.09 16.48
N ALA A 287 -49.75 -9.47 15.98
CA ALA A 287 -49.12 -9.88 14.74
C ALA A 287 -47.63 -10.07 14.91
N THR A 288 -47.09 -11.11 14.28
CA THR A 288 -45.66 -11.37 14.21
C THR A 288 -45.22 -11.54 12.76
N GLY A 289 -44.01 -11.08 12.46
CA GLY A 289 -43.42 -11.20 11.14
C GLY A 289 -41.99 -11.70 11.24
N LYS A 290 -41.62 -12.65 10.38
CA LYS A 290 -40.26 -13.20 10.27
C LYS A 290 -39.72 -12.93 8.88
N ILE A 291 -38.47 -12.49 8.82
CA ILE A 291 -37.75 -12.31 7.55
C ILE A 291 -36.40 -13.01 7.64
N ALA A 292 -36.06 -13.70 6.57
CA ALA A 292 -34.74 -14.28 6.36
C ALA A 292 -34.12 -13.67 5.09
N GLY A 293 -32.80 -13.58 5.06
CA GLY A 293 -32.07 -13.13 3.90
C GLY A 293 -30.63 -13.63 3.91
N ARG A 294 -29.97 -13.51 2.76
CA ARG A 294 -28.59 -13.94 2.55
C ARG A 294 -27.86 -12.85 1.80
N ILE A 295 -26.67 -12.50 2.29
CA ILE A 295 -25.78 -11.57 1.61
C ILE A 295 -24.57 -12.35 1.10
N ARG A 296 -24.33 -12.26 -0.20
CA ARG A 296 -23.23 -12.89 -0.93
C ARG A 296 -22.29 -11.83 -1.49
N ALA A 297 -21.05 -12.21 -1.73
CA ALA A 297 -20.05 -11.40 -2.40
C ALA A 297 -19.59 -12.11 -3.68
N GLU A 298 -19.41 -11.35 -4.74
CA GLU A 298 -18.99 -11.82 -6.07
C GLU A 298 -17.91 -10.89 -6.62
N VAL A 299 -17.12 -11.36 -7.58
CA VAL A 299 -16.19 -10.51 -8.35
C VAL A 299 -16.75 -10.33 -9.76
N VAL A 300 -17.02 -9.10 -10.16
CA VAL A 300 -17.50 -8.76 -11.50
C VAL A 300 -16.54 -7.74 -12.12
N GLY A 301 -15.90 -8.10 -13.24
CA GLY A 301 -14.97 -7.18 -13.91
C GLY A 301 -13.70 -6.83 -13.12
N GLY A 302 -13.33 -7.61 -12.10
CA GLY A 302 -12.21 -7.31 -11.20
C GLY A 302 -12.58 -6.44 -9.99
N GLU A 303 -13.87 -6.09 -9.83
CA GLU A 303 -14.41 -5.38 -8.67
C GLU A 303 -15.23 -6.31 -7.78
N LEU A 304 -15.20 -6.05 -6.47
CA LEU A 304 -15.95 -6.79 -5.47
C LEU A 304 -17.37 -6.25 -5.39
N VAL A 305 -18.39 -7.08 -5.62
CA VAL A 305 -19.80 -6.68 -5.59
C VAL A 305 -20.55 -7.52 -4.55
N PHE A 306 -21.41 -6.90 -3.75
CA PHE A 306 -22.28 -7.60 -2.81
C PHE A 306 -23.71 -7.72 -3.34
N LYS A 307 -24.32 -8.89 -3.17
CA LYS A 307 -25.72 -9.15 -3.52
C LYS A 307 -26.49 -9.61 -2.29
N ALA A 308 -27.60 -8.96 -2.02
CA ALA A 308 -28.55 -9.41 -1.00
C ALA A 308 -29.76 -10.08 -1.66
N GLU A 309 -30.07 -11.28 -1.18
CA GLU A 309 -31.27 -12.03 -1.50
C GLU A 309 -32.13 -12.05 -0.23
N ILE A 310 -33.34 -11.50 -0.29
CA ILE A 310 -34.29 -11.53 0.83
C ILE A 310 -35.34 -12.60 0.49
N ASP A 311 -35.56 -13.54 1.41
CA ASP A 311 -36.60 -14.56 1.29
C ASP A 311 -37.98 -13.93 1.52
N ASP A 312 -39.04 -14.55 1.00
CA ASP A 312 -40.41 -14.06 1.20
C ASP A 312 -40.74 -13.96 2.71
N PRO A 313 -41.26 -12.81 3.17
CA PRO A 313 -41.55 -12.60 4.59
C PRO A 313 -42.74 -13.46 5.03
N ASP A 314 -42.60 -14.11 6.20
CA ASP A 314 -43.65 -14.90 6.83
C ASP A 314 -44.37 -14.04 7.88
N VAL A 315 -45.70 -13.89 7.77
CA VAL A 315 -46.50 -13.03 8.65
C VAL A 315 -47.65 -13.82 9.24
N ASP A 316 -47.74 -13.80 10.57
CA ASP A 316 -48.80 -14.43 11.34
C ASP A 316 -49.62 -13.37 12.11
N ILE A 317 -50.94 -13.54 12.15
CA ILE A 317 -51.88 -12.58 12.77
C ILE A 317 -52.91 -13.34 13.61
N ASP A 318 -52.80 -13.17 14.92
CA ASP A 318 -53.73 -13.69 15.91
C ASP A 318 -54.82 -12.66 16.22
N ILE A 319 -56.09 -13.05 16.03
CA ILE A 319 -57.26 -12.21 16.34
C ILE A 319 -58.11 -12.92 17.39
N PRO A 320 -58.25 -12.35 18.61
CA PRO A 320 -59.12 -12.91 19.64
C PRO A 320 -60.57 -13.06 19.18
N TRP A 321 -61.23 -14.17 19.56
CA TRP A 321 -62.57 -14.54 19.10
C TRP A 321 -63.66 -13.47 19.34
N TYR A 322 -63.54 -12.66 20.39
CA TYR A 322 -64.50 -11.59 20.70
C TYR A 322 -64.42 -10.42 19.71
N CYS A 323 -63.30 -10.26 19.02
CA CYS A 323 -63.12 -9.24 17.98
C CYS A 323 -63.82 -9.63 16.68
N TRP A 324 -63.85 -10.93 16.36
CA TRP A 324 -64.68 -11.47 15.29
C TRP A 324 -66.18 -11.24 15.56
N LEU A 325 -66.61 -11.38 16.81
CA LEU A 325 -67.98 -11.09 17.22
C LEU A 325 -68.31 -9.59 17.22
N GLY A 326 -67.39 -8.74 17.67
CA GLY A 326 -67.56 -7.28 17.62
C GLY A 326 -67.68 -6.74 16.18
N ALA A 327 -66.90 -7.29 15.25
CA ALA A 327 -67.01 -6.96 13.82
C ALA A 327 -68.36 -7.41 13.21
N ALA A 328 -68.90 -8.56 13.65
CA ALA A 328 -70.22 -9.02 13.24
C ALA A 328 -71.37 -8.17 13.82
N VAL A 329 -71.20 -7.61 15.03
CA VAL A 329 -72.22 -6.76 15.70
C VAL A 329 -72.20 -5.31 15.18
N ILE A 330 -71.03 -4.78 14.80
CA ILE A 330 -70.89 -3.41 14.24
C ILE A 330 -71.12 -3.36 12.72
N GLY A 331 -71.27 -4.53 12.07
CA GLY A 331 -71.49 -4.69 10.63
C GLY A 331 -72.72 -3.99 10.02
N ALA A 332 -73.56 -3.32 10.81
CA ALA A 332 -74.73 -2.59 10.33
C ALA A 332 -74.60 -1.05 10.31
N ILE A 333 -73.57 -0.42 10.92
CA ILE A 333 -73.50 1.06 11.02
C ILE A 333 -72.22 1.70 10.45
N ALA A 334 -71.16 0.97 10.14
CA ALA A 334 -69.95 1.61 9.58
C ALA A 334 -69.23 0.78 8.50
N GLY A 335 -69.89 0.63 7.33
CA GLY A 335 -69.20 0.32 6.07
C GLY A 335 -68.17 1.38 5.61
N GLY A 336 -67.95 2.44 6.40
CA GLY A 336 -67.06 3.57 6.09
C GLY A 336 -65.63 3.50 6.65
N LEU A 337 -65.31 2.62 7.60
CA LEU A 337 -63.95 2.53 8.17
C LEU A 337 -63.05 1.51 7.44
N VAL A 338 -63.63 0.42 6.93
CA VAL A 338 -62.89 -0.62 6.22
C VAL A 338 -62.56 -0.20 4.78
N GLY A 339 -63.43 0.57 4.12
CA GLY A 339 -63.19 1.06 2.75
C GLY A 339 -62.10 2.14 2.64
N VAL A 340 -61.95 3.00 3.66
CA VAL A 340 -60.95 4.09 3.66
C VAL A 340 -59.54 3.57 3.93
N LEU A 341 -59.40 2.50 4.73
CA LEU A 341 -58.10 1.85 4.97
C LEU A 341 -57.64 0.97 3.80
N VAL A 342 -58.57 0.40 3.02
CA VAL A 342 -58.24 -0.45 1.86
C VAL A 342 -57.98 0.39 0.59
N GLY A 343 -58.63 1.55 0.43
CA GLY A 343 -58.46 2.40 -0.76
C GLY A 343 -57.17 3.22 -0.82
N ALA A 344 -56.58 3.60 0.32
CA ALA A 344 -55.42 4.48 0.37
C ALA A 344 -54.06 3.77 0.19
N VAL A 345 -53.98 2.46 0.49
CA VAL A 345 -52.70 1.71 0.48
C VAL A 345 -52.46 0.99 -0.86
N VAL A 346 -53.52 0.61 -1.58
CA VAL A 346 -53.41 0.00 -2.92
C VAL A 346 -52.81 0.98 -3.96
N GLY A 347 -52.92 2.30 -3.71
CA GLY A 347 -52.31 3.32 -4.57
C GLY A 347 -50.84 3.65 -4.28
N ALA A 348 -50.29 3.26 -3.12
CA ALA A 348 -48.98 3.76 -2.66
C ALA A 348 -47.84 2.74 -2.76
N VAL A 349 -48.10 1.44 -2.97
CA VAL A 349 -47.07 0.40 -3.01
C VAL A 349 -47.03 -0.40 -4.33
N GLY A 350 -47.93 -0.11 -5.28
CA GLY A 350 -47.92 -0.75 -6.61
C GLY A 350 -46.76 -0.34 -7.54
N GLY A 351 -45.77 0.43 -7.07
CA GLY A 351 -44.81 1.13 -7.95
C GLY A 351 -43.32 0.91 -7.70
N ALA A 352 -42.88 0.20 -6.67
CA ALA A 352 -41.45 0.06 -6.41
C ALA A 352 -41.07 -1.38 -6.02
N VAL A 353 -40.21 -1.96 -6.85
CA VAL A 353 -39.57 -3.29 -6.81
C VAL A 353 -40.39 -4.41 -7.50
N VAL A 354 -39.75 -5.00 -8.51
CA VAL A 354 -40.32 -5.69 -9.68
C VAL A 354 -40.43 -7.21 -9.48
N GLY A 355 -41.49 -7.82 -10.05
CA GLY A 355 -41.50 -9.22 -10.52
C GLY A 355 -42.64 -10.09 -9.97
N GLY A 356 -43.71 -10.27 -10.74
CA GLY A 356 -44.98 -10.80 -10.26
C GLY A 356 -45.13 -12.32 -10.19
N VAL A 357 -46.09 -12.78 -9.37
CA VAL A 357 -46.96 -13.94 -9.61
C VAL A 357 -48.34 -13.66 -8.97
N VAL A 358 -49.38 -13.96 -9.74
CA VAL A 358 -50.80 -13.90 -9.40
C VAL A 358 -51.17 -15.06 -8.48
N GLY A 359 -51.92 -14.80 -7.39
CA GLY A 359 -52.66 -15.85 -6.71
C GLY A 359 -53.21 -15.48 -5.31
N GLY A 360 -54.50 -15.15 -5.23
CA GLY A 360 -55.31 -15.34 -4.03
C GLY A 360 -55.41 -14.13 -3.09
N VAL A 361 -56.55 -13.44 -3.15
CA VAL A 361 -57.01 -12.50 -2.12
C VAL A 361 -57.20 -13.27 -0.81
N VAL A 362 -56.31 -13.04 0.17
CA VAL A 362 -56.51 -13.47 1.57
C VAL A 362 -56.51 -12.23 2.45
N VAL A 363 -57.48 -12.18 3.35
CA VAL A 363 -57.69 -11.13 4.35
C VAL A 363 -56.46 -11.08 5.27
N GLY A 364 -55.50 -10.20 4.97
CA GLY A 364 -54.27 -9.97 5.78
C GLY A 364 -53.57 -8.62 5.50
N GLY A 365 -54.25 -7.69 4.82
CA GLY A 365 -53.61 -6.67 3.99
C GLY A 365 -53.05 -5.40 4.67
N ILE A 366 -53.35 -5.12 5.94
CA ILE A 366 -52.88 -3.87 6.58
C ILE A 366 -51.66 -4.16 7.47
N VAL A 367 -51.72 -5.17 8.31
CA VAL A 367 -50.64 -5.46 9.27
C VAL A 367 -49.44 -6.14 8.59
N GLY A 368 -49.67 -7.05 7.64
CA GLY A 368 -48.59 -7.63 6.84
C GLY A 368 -47.82 -6.59 6.01
N ALA A 369 -48.51 -5.65 5.36
CA ALA A 369 -47.88 -4.57 4.61
C ALA A 369 -47.07 -3.62 5.51
N ILE A 370 -47.54 -3.33 6.73
CA ILE A 370 -46.82 -2.49 7.70
C ILE A 370 -45.57 -3.23 8.22
N LEU A 371 -45.69 -4.50 8.60
CA LEU A 371 -44.55 -5.29 9.11
C LEU A 371 -43.46 -5.49 8.05
N ILE A 372 -43.87 -5.79 6.81
CA ILE A 372 -42.95 -5.96 5.67
C ILE A 372 -42.33 -4.62 5.26
N GLY A 373 -43.13 -3.55 5.20
CA GLY A 373 -42.70 -2.20 4.81
C GLY A 373 -41.74 -1.52 5.80
N ILE A 374 -41.65 -1.97 7.04
CA ILE A 374 -40.67 -1.47 8.02
C ILE A 374 -39.34 -2.24 7.92
N LEU A 375 -39.39 -3.58 7.84
CA LEU A 375 -38.18 -4.39 7.95
C LEU A 375 -37.41 -4.46 6.61
N VAL A 376 -38.08 -4.65 5.47
CA VAL A 376 -37.41 -4.81 4.16
C VAL A 376 -36.53 -3.60 3.79
N PRO A 377 -36.98 -2.33 3.92
CA PRO A 377 -36.12 -1.18 3.64
C PRO A 377 -34.90 -1.07 4.56
N VAL A 378 -35.04 -1.48 5.82
CA VAL A 378 -33.91 -1.52 6.77
C VAL A 378 -32.90 -2.58 6.33
N LEU A 379 -33.36 -3.75 5.87
CA LEU A 379 -32.49 -4.82 5.38
C LEU A 379 -31.76 -4.42 4.09
N LEU A 380 -32.46 -3.77 3.15
CA LEU A 380 -31.87 -3.22 1.94
C LEU A 380 -30.85 -2.11 2.27
N ALA A 381 -31.14 -1.23 3.24
CA ALA A 381 -30.18 -0.22 3.69
C ALA A 381 -28.92 -0.83 4.33
N ILE A 382 -29.04 -1.94 5.06
CA ILE A 382 -27.89 -2.69 5.63
C ILE A 382 -27.10 -3.39 4.50
N ALA A 383 -27.79 -3.95 3.50
CA ALA A 383 -27.17 -4.64 2.39
C ALA A 383 -26.42 -3.70 1.44
N GLU A 384 -27.09 -2.68 0.91
CA GLU A 384 -26.59 -1.80 -0.16
C GLU A 384 -25.62 -0.74 0.39
N ASN A 385 -26.01 0.05 1.40
CA ASN A 385 -25.18 1.20 1.82
C ASN A 385 -24.06 0.86 2.80
N VAL A 386 -24.17 -0.25 3.52
CA VAL A 386 -23.31 -0.47 4.70
C VAL A 386 -22.22 -1.50 4.40
N ILE A 387 -22.51 -2.58 3.69
CA ILE A 387 -21.52 -3.63 3.40
C ILE A 387 -20.69 -3.26 2.17
N GLU A 388 -21.32 -2.83 1.08
CA GLU A 388 -20.65 -2.37 -0.16
C GLU A 388 -19.66 -1.23 0.14
N THR A 389 -20.15 -0.13 0.73
CA THR A 389 -19.33 1.04 1.06
C THR A 389 -18.23 0.74 2.10
N THR A 390 -18.43 -0.22 3.00
CA THR A 390 -17.39 -0.60 3.98
C THR A 390 -16.31 -1.43 3.34
N VAL A 391 -16.65 -2.50 2.63
CA VAL A 391 -15.64 -3.44 2.12
C VAL A 391 -14.92 -2.88 0.91
N GLU A 392 -15.63 -2.24 -0.03
CA GLU A 392 -15.01 -1.51 -1.14
C GLU A 392 -14.21 -0.31 -0.63
N GLY A 393 -14.73 0.40 0.37
CA GLY A 393 -14.01 1.50 1.01
C GLY A 393 -12.70 1.05 1.67
N ILE A 394 -12.66 -0.12 2.29
CA ILE A 394 -11.43 -0.64 2.92
C ILE A 394 -10.44 -1.14 1.87
N ALA A 395 -10.89 -1.99 0.95
CA ALA A 395 -10.02 -2.57 -0.09
C ALA A 395 -9.49 -1.49 -1.04
N GLY A 396 -10.36 -0.56 -1.46
CA GLY A 396 -10.02 0.59 -2.29
C GLY A 396 -9.14 1.61 -1.57
N ASN A 397 -9.48 2.04 -0.34
CA ASN A 397 -8.64 3.01 0.37
C ASN A 397 -7.28 2.44 0.76
N LEU A 398 -7.18 1.14 1.07
CA LEU A 398 -5.89 0.51 1.33
C LEU A 398 -5.07 0.43 0.04
N ALA A 399 -5.65 -0.06 -1.07
CA ALA A 399 -4.97 -0.12 -2.36
C ALA A 399 -4.54 1.27 -2.88
N ASP A 400 -5.38 2.29 -2.77
CA ASP A 400 -5.07 3.64 -3.25
C ASP A 400 -4.04 4.37 -2.37
N LYS A 401 -4.08 4.18 -1.05
CA LYS A 401 -3.06 4.73 -0.15
C LYS A 401 -1.71 4.01 -0.27
N LEU A 402 -1.72 2.70 -0.56
CA LEU A 402 -0.50 1.96 -0.92
C LEU A 402 0.12 2.50 -2.22
N ARG A 403 -0.68 3.07 -3.14
CA ARG A 403 -0.21 3.60 -4.43
C ARG A 403 0.34 5.04 -4.37
N GLN A 404 -0.17 5.91 -3.48
CA GLN A 404 0.05 7.36 -3.63
C GLN A 404 1.23 7.98 -2.84
N ASP A 405 1.71 7.42 -1.72
CA ASP A 405 2.48 8.22 -0.74
C ASP A 405 3.90 7.74 -0.35
N LEU A 406 4.53 6.81 -1.07
CA LEU A 406 5.92 6.41 -0.78
C LEU A 406 6.91 6.79 -1.91
N GLN A 407 7.73 7.82 -1.68
CA GLN A 407 9.01 8.01 -2.40
C GLN A 407 10.07 7.05 -1.85
N VAL A 408 9.80 5.75 -1.95
CA VAL A 408 10.73 4.71 -1.55
C VAL A 408 11.04 3.88 -2.80
N PRO A 409 12.31 3.53 -3.08
CA PRO A 409 12.72 2.87 -4.32
C PRO A 409 12.00 1.54 -4.63
N ALA A 410 11.28 0.95 -3.68
CA ALA A 410 10.16 0.03 -3.91
C ALA A 410 9.04 0.41 -2.93
N ILE A 411 7.77 0.51 -3.31
CA ILE A 411 6.97 -0.48 -4.03
C ILE A 411 5.89 0.22 -4.88
N GLY A 412 5.70 -0.29 -6.08
CA GLY A 412 4.50 -0.10 -6.87
C GLY A 412 3.93 -1.48 -7.13
N LEU A 413 2.84 -1.85 -6.48
CA LEU A 413 2.12 -3.09 -6.76
C LEU A 413 0.77 -2.73 -7.36
N ASN A 414 0.35 -3.50 -8.36
CA ASN A 414 -1.03 -3.51 -8.79
C ASN A 414 -1.70 -4.77 -8.24
N LEU A 415 -2.77 -4.61 -7.46
CA LEU A 415 -3.61 -5.69 -6.96
C LEU A 415 -4.83 -5.80 -7.87
N ILE A 416 -5.02 -6.95 -8.51
CA ILE A 416 -6.18 -7.23 -9.38
C ILE A 416 -7.00 -8.35 -8.74
N PHE A 417 -8.21 -8.04 -8.26
CA PHE A 417 -9.06 -9.04 -7.59
C PHE A 417 -9.56 -10.11 -8.58
N GLN A 418 -9.46 -11.38 -8.18
CA GLN A 418 -9.78 -12.52 -9.03
C GLN A 418 -11.02 -13.27 -8.52
N ARG A 419 -11.08 -13.52 -7.21
CA ARG A 419 -12.10 -14.39 -6.59
C ARG A 419 -12.41 -13.97 -5.18
N VAL A 420 -13.63 -14.24 -4.72
CA VAL A 420 -14.08 -13.98 -3.34
C VAL A 420 -14.75 -15.22 -2.77
N PHE A 421 -14.43 -15.53 -1.52
CA PHE A 421 -15.02 -16.60 -0.72
C PHE A 421 -15.44 -16.05 0.64
N ILE A 422 -16.55 -16.53 1.20
CA ILE A 422 -17.08 -16.06 2.50
C ILE A 422 -17.08 -17.22 3.50
N ASP A 423 -15.90 -17.61 3.96
CA ASP A 423 -15.70 -18.36 5.21
C ASP A 423 -14.44 -17.77 5.85
N ASP A 424 -14.66 -16.70 6.64
CA ASP A 424 -13.82 -15.49 6.62
C ASP A 424 -13.87 -14.83 5.21
N VAL A 425 -14.10 -13.51 5.09
CA VAL A 425 -14.24 -12.90 3.74
C VAL A 425 -12.86 -12.89 3.09
N ALA A 426 -12.57 -13.91 2.30
CA ALA A 426 -11.30 -14.17 1.64
C ALA A 426 -11.35 -13.70 0.18
N ILE A 427 -10.48 -12.78 -0.22
CA ILE A 427 -10.42 -12.19 -1.55
C ILE A 427 -9.06 -12.52 -2.17
N ASN A 428 -9.03 -13.29 -3.24
CA ASN A 428 -7.78 -13.59 -3.96
C ASN A 428 -7.44 -12.50 -4.98
N PHE A 429 -6.15 -12.24 -5.16
CA PHE A 429 -5.66 -11.23 -6.09
C PHE A 429 -4.38 -11.64 -6.84
N ASP A 430 -4.16 -10.96 -7.97
CA ASP A 430 -2.91 -10.97 -8.71
C ASP A 430 -2.07 -9.73 -8.32
N ALA A 431 -0.87 -9.96 -7.78
CA ALA A 431 0.04 -8.97 -7.23
C ALA A 431 1.19 -8.74 -8.21
N ARG A 432 1.13 -7.65 -8.97
CA ARG A 432 2.13 -7.37 -10.02
C ARG A 432 3.06 -6.22 -9.63
N PRO A 433 4.39 -6.41 -9.65
CA PRO A 433 5.32 -5.29 -9.49
C PRO A 433 5.16 -4.29 -10.64
N ILE A 434 5.33 -3.01 -10.33
CA ILE A 434 5.40 -1.93 -11.30
C ILE A 434 6.83 -1.85 -11.81
N GLU A 435 6.96 -1.96 -13.13
CA GLU A 435 8.21 -1.77 -13.85
C GLU A 435 8.73 -0.34 -13.66
N LYS A 436 9.96 -0.21 -13.15
CA LYS A 436 10.63 1.09 -12.99
C LYS A 436 11.73 1.32 -14.01
N VAL A 437 12.09 0.28 -14.78
CA VAL A 437 13.11 0.41 -15.82
C VAL A 437 12.55 1.27 -16.96
N PRO A 438 13.25 2.33 -17.39
CA PRO A 438 12.79 3.15 -18.50
C PRO A 438 12.63 2.34 -19.79
N ILE A 439 11.54 2.59 -20.51
CA ILE A 439 11.30 2.02 -21.83
C ILE A 439 11.98 2.93 -22.85
N ARG A 440 12.90 2.36 -23.64
CA ARG A 440 13.55 3.06 -24.76
C ARG A 440 12.54 3.35 -25.87
N ALA A 441 11.86 2.29 -26.30
CA ALA A 441 10.88 2.32 -27.37
C ALA A 441 9.83 1.22 -27.14
N SER A 442 8.59 1.49 -27.51
CA SER A 442 7.52 0.49 -27.51
C SER A 442 6.45 0.89 -28.50
N GLY A 443 5.66 -0.09 -28.94
CA GLY A 443 4.53 0.17 -29.81
C GLY A 443 4.12 -1.06 -30.60
N VAL A 444 3.35 -0.80 -31.65
CA VAL A 444 2.90 -1.80 -32.60
C VAL A 444 3.48 -1.46 -33.96
N LEU A 445 4.14 -2.42 -34.59
CA LEU A 445 4.78 -2.30 -35.90
C LEU A 445 4.06 -3.20 -36.89
N GLU A 446 3.82 -2.68 -38.08
CA GLU A 446 3.37 -3.45 -39.22
C GLU A 446 4.56 -3.66 -40.17
N VAL A 447 4.85 -4.92 -40.49
CA VAL A 447 6.08 -5.32 -41.17
C VAL A 447 5.73 -6.22 -42.35
N ARG A 448 6.02 -5.73 -43.57
CA ARG A 448 5.82 -6.49 -44.81
C ARG A 448 6.97 -7.45 -45.05
N ASN A 449 6.71 -8.49 -45.84
CA ASN A 449 7.74 -9.45 -46.25
C ASN A 449 8.94 -8.71 -46.89
N GLY A 450 10.15 -9.03 -46.43
CA GLY A 450 11.41 -8.42 -46.85
C GLY A 450 11.80 -7.16 -46.06
N GLN A 451 10.98 -6.71 -45.11
CA GLN A 451 11.31 -5.56 -44.27
C GLN A 451 12.06 -5.96 -43.00
N LEU A 452 12.85 -5.00 -42.52
CA LEU A 452 13.66 -5.10 -41.32
C LEU A 452 13.11 -4.19 -40.24
N ILE A 453 13.43 -4.53 -38.99
CA ILE A 453 12.89 -3.91 -37.78
C ILE A 453 14.06 -3.55 -36.87
N ASP A 454 14.15 -2.27 -36.50
CA ASP A 454 14.99 -1.76 -35.41
C ASP A 454 14.09 -1.57 -34.18
N LEU A 455 14.32 -2.37 -33.14
CA LEU A 455 13.51 -2.39 -31.92
C LEU A 455 13.94 -1.30 -30.93
N ASP A 456 15.12 -0.71 -31.10
CA ASP A 456 15.62 0.36 -30.23
C ASP A 456 14.92 1.69 -30.53
N ASN A 457 14.49 1.90 -31.77
CA ASN A 457 13.80 3.13 -32.17
C ASN A 457 12.40 2.88 -32.76
N GLY A 458 11.99 1.61 -32.91
CA GLY A 458 10.68 1.25 -33.46
C GLY A 458 10.55 1.51 -34.95
N GLN A 459 11.65 1.41 -35.70
CA GLN A 459 11.66 1.70 -37.12
C GLN A 459 11.50 0.43 -37.94
N VAL A 460 10.77 0.54 -39.05
CA VAL A 460 10.63 -0.51 -40.06
C VAL A 460 11.19 0.02 -41.38
N GLY A 461 12.07 -0.73 -42.02
CA GLY A 461 12.76 -0.27 -43.22
C GLY A 461 13.14 -1.38 -44.20
N SER A 462 13.84 -0.99 -45.25
CA SER A 462 14.38 -1.87 -46.29
C SER A 462 15.70 -2.52 -45.85
N GLU A 463 16.21 -3.46 -46.68
CA GLU A 463 17.48 -4.21 -46.46
C GLU A 463 18.74 -3.36 -46.21
N SER A 464 18.70 -2.06 -46.52
CA SER A 464 19.75 -1.09 -46.23
C SER A 464 19.79 -0.59 -44.77
N MET A 465 18.83 -0.97 -43.93
CA MET A 465 18.78 -0.60 -42.51
C MET A 465 19.86 -1.35 -41.71
N GLY A 466 20.98 -0.67 -41.43
CA GLY A 466 22.13 -1.26 -40.74
C GLY A 466 21.92 -1.57 -39.26
N SER A 467 20.98 -0.89 -38.58
CA SER A 467 20.63 -1.08 -37.15
C SER A 467 19.50 -2.08 -36.92
N ALA A 468 19.16 -2.91 -37.91
CA ALA A 468 18.05 -3.83 -37.78
C ALA A 468 18.35 -5.00 -36.85
N ASP A 469 17.43 -5.26 -35.91
CA ASP A 469 17.44 -6.40 -35.00
C ASP A 469 16.74 -7.62 -35.59
N LEU A 470 15.68 -7.39 -36.35
CA LEU A 470 14.82 -8.44 -36.90
C LEU A 470 14.56 -8.22 -38.39
N GLU A 471 14.28 -9.31 -39.08
CA GLU A 471 13.87 -9.35 -40.48
C GLU A 471 12.65 -10.29 -40.62
N TRP A 472 11.58 -9.80 -41.22
CA TRP A 472 10.46 -10.64 -41.62
C TRP A 472 10.62 -11.01 -43.09
N ARG A 473 10.82 -12.30 -43.38
CA ARG A 473 11.22 -12.74 -44.74
C ARG A 473 10.55 -14.04 -45.16
N GLY A 474 10.65 -14.32 -46.46
CA GLY A 474 10.07 -15.50 -47.10
C GLY A 474 8.72 -15.21 -47.77
N SER A 475 8.05 -16.27 -48.20
CA SER A 475 6.75 -16.19 -48.88
C SER A 475 5.83 -17.34 -48.47
N GLY A 476 4.51 -17.12 -48.54
CA GLY A 476 3.50 -18.12 -48.18
C GLY A 476 3.70 -18.70 -46.78
N PHE A 477 3.64 -20.02 -46.63
CA PHE A 477 3.90 -20.69 -45.34
C PHE A 477 5.39 -20.79 -44.96
N GLY A 478 6.31 -20.44 -45.87
CA GLY A 478 7.75 -20.40 -45.62
C GLY A 478 8.24 -19.09 -44.99
N ARG A 479 7.32 -18.22 -44.57
CA ARG A 479 7.65 -16.96 -43.91
C ARG A 479 8.19 -17.20 -42.50
N GLN A 480 9.09 -16.33 -42.07
CA GLN A 480 9.79 -16.47 -40.80
C GLN A 480 10.35 -15.14 -40.31
N LEU A 481 10.39 -14.99 -38.99
CA LEU A 481 11.03 -13.88 -38.30
C LEU A 481 12.46 -14.30 -37.95
N ARG A 482 13.45 -13.52 -38.35
CA ARG A 482 14.87 -13.86 -38.19
C ARG A 482 15.64 -12.74 -37.51
N THR A 483 16.56 -13.08 -36.61
CA THR A 483 17.46 -12.09 -35.99
C THR A 483 18.55 -11.59 -36.95
N ARG A 484 18.97 -10.33 -36.80
CA ARG A 484 19.95 -9.62 -37.64
C ARG A 484 20.98 -8.85 -36.83
N CYS A 485 22.08 -8.47 -37.47
CA CYS A 485 23.11 -7.56 -36.95
C CYS A 485 23.65 -7.88 -35.54
N GLY A 486 23.68 -9.16 -35.15
CA GLY A 486 24.15 -9.59 -33.83
C GLY A 486 23.08 -9.59 -32.73
N ALA A 487 21.85 -9.18 -33.06
CA ALA A 487 20.69 -9.41 -32.21
C ALA A 487 20.42 -10.90 -32.03
N ARG A 488 19.95 -11.26 -30.84
CA ARG A 488 19.67 -12.64 -30.44
C ARG A 488 18.28 -12.75 -29.87
N LEU A 489 17.68 -13.91 -29.99
CA LEU A 489 16.31 -14.17 -29.57
C LEU A 489 16.25 -15.42 -28.70
N ALA A 490 15.32 -15.39 -27.75
CA ALA A 490 14.95 -16.52 -26.92
C ALA A 490 13.43 -16.74 -26.95
N ARG A 491 13.03 -18.01 -26.90
CA ARG A 491 11.62 -18.42 -26.80
C ARG A 491 11.23 -18.48 -25.33
N THR A 492 10.23 -17.70 -24.94
CA THR A 492 9.87 -17.59 -23.51
C THR A 492 8.83 -18.62 -23.06
N GLY A 493 8.01 -19.12 -23.99
CA GLY A 493 6.82 -19.92 -23.68
C GLY A 493 5.66 -19.11 -23.06
N LEU A 494 5.85 -17.81 -22.81
CA LEU A 494 4.86 -16.93 -22.20
C LEU A 494 3.89 -16.37 -23.25
N GLN A 495 2.69 -15.97 -22.81
CA GLN A 495 1.68 -15.31 -23.66
C GLN A 495 1.26 -13.92 -23.17
N ASP A 496 1.46 -13.59 -21.90
CA ASP A 496 1.11 -12.27 -21.36
C ASP A 496 2.23 -11.26 -21.61
N PHE A 497 2.15 -10.54 -22.73
CA PHE A 497 3.12 -9.51 -23.11
C PHE A 497 3.19 -8.33 -22.14
N ALA A 498 2.09 -7.97 -21.49
CA ALA A 498 2.01 -6.73 -20.72
C ALA A 498 2.73 -6.83 -19.37
N SER A 499 2.75 -8.02 -18.77
CA SER A 499 3.30 -8.27 -17.43
C SER A 499 4.77 -8.64 -17.40
N ILE A 500 5.41 -8.84 -18.56
CA ILE A 500 6.82 -9.20 -18.59
C ILE A 500 7.64 -8.00 -18.14
N LEU A 501 8.42 -8.19 -17.08
CA LEU A 501 9.39 -7.24 -16.54
C LEU A 501 10.78 -7.52 -17.10
N ARG A 502 11.67 -6.53 -17.10
CA ARG A 502 13.01 -6.68 -17.70
C ARG A 502 13.79 -7.85 -17.10
N TRP A 503 13.82 -7.97 -15.77
CA TRP A 503 14.59 -9.02 -15.10
C TRP A 503 14.12 -10.44 -15.46
N LYS A 504 12.85 -10.63 -15.81
CA LYS A 504 12.32 -11.94 -16.28
C LYS A 504 12.95 -12.37 -17.61
N LEU A 505 13.69 -11.49 -18.27
CA LEU A 505 14.36 -11.76 -19.54
C LEU A 505 15.77 -12.34 -19.35
N TYR A 506 16.42 -12.07 -18.22
CA TYR A 506 17.80 -12.47 -17.94
C TYR A 506 18.06 -13.98 -17.94
N PRO A 507 17.14 -14.83 -17.44
CA PRO A 507 17.39 -16.27 -17.38
C PRO A 507 17.32 -16.94 -18.75
N PHE A 508 16.83 -16.25 -19.79
CA PHE A 508 16.67 -16.90 -21.08
C PHE A 508 18.01 -17.09 -21.82
N HIS A 509 18.11 -18.21 -22.52
CA HIS A 509 19.24 -18.45 -23.42
C HIS A 509 19.03 -17.75 -24.77
N TYR A 510 19.86 -16.75 -25.05
CA TYR A 510 19.80 -15.94 -26.27
C TYR A 510 20.74 -16.46 -27.35
N ALA A 511 20.18 -16.79 -28.52
CA ALA A 511 20.94 -17.24 -29.68
C ALA A 511 20.46 -16.55 -30.97
N ASP A 512 21.27 -16.67 -32.02
CA ASP A 512 20.82 -16.35 -33.37
C ASP A 512 19.67 -17.31 -33.72
N ALA A 513 18.51 -16.75 -34.03
CA ALA A 513 17.31 -17.56 -34.15
C ALA A 513 16.48 -17.19 -35.38
N THR A 514 15.73 -18.19 -35.84
CA THR A 514 14.67 -18.02 -36.81
C THR A 514 13.41 -18.66 -36.24
N VAL A 515 12.30 -17.91 -36.30
CA VAL A 515 10.99 -18.29 -35.81
C VAL A 515 10.08 -18.50 -37.02
N PRO A 516 9.73 -19.74 -37.36
CA PRO A 516 8.89 -20.03 -38.52
C PRO A 516 7.45 -19.58 -38.28
N LEU A 517 6.71 -19.30 -39.35
CA LEU A 517 5.32 -18.83 -39.27
C LEU A 517 4.42 -19.73 -38.42
N HIS A 518 4.57 -21.06 -38.48
CA HIS A 518 3.74 -22.00 -37.71
C HIS A 518 3.92 -21.89 -36.19
N GLU A 519 5.02 -21.28 -35.72
CA GLU A 519 5.24 -20.98 -34.30
C GLU A 519 4.54 -19.66 -33.90
N LEU A 520 4.35 -18.75 -34.86
CA LEU A 520 3.71 -17.46 -34.68
C LEU A 520 2.18 -17.54 -34.83
N ALA A 521 1.70 -18.34 -35.77
CA ALA A 521 0.29 -18.52 -36.05
C ALA A 521 0.01 -19.83 -36.81
N ILE A 522 -1.18 -20.38 -36.57
CA ILE A 522 -1.68 -21.59 -37.23
C ILE A 522 -2.70 -21.15 -38.29
N PRO A 523 -2.59 -21.57 -39.56
CA PRO A 523 -3.62 -21.25 -40.55
C PRO A 523 -4.94 -21.94 -40.22
N LEU A 524 -6.06 -21.23 -40.36
CA LEU A 524 -7.38 -21.84 -40.22
C LEU A 524 -7.65 -22.84 -41.35
N PRO A 525 -8.51 -23.85 -41.14
CA PRO A 525 -8.98 -24.70 -42.23
C PRO A 525 -9.68 -23.86 -43.29
N PHE A 526 -9.23 -23.97 -44.54
CA PHE A 526 -9.68 -23.19 -45.70
C PHE A 526 -9.39 -21.67 -45.61
N PRO A 527 -8.11 -21.26 -45.52
CA PRO A 527 -7.75 -19.84 -45.38
C PRO A 527 -8.03 -19.01 -46.65
N ASP A 528 -8.27 -19.67 -47.78
CA ASP A 528 -8.56 -19.05 -49.08
C ASP A 528 -10.05 -18.79 -49.34
N LEU A 529 -10.92 -18.95 -48.33
CA LEU A 529 -12.34 -18.64 -48.47
C LEU A 529 -12.53 -17.13 -48.75
N PRO A 530 -13.24 -16.75 -49.83
CA PRO A 530 -13.29 -15.36 -50.31
C PRO A 530 -14.02 -14.39 -49.38
N PHE A 531 -14.72 -14.90 -48.35
CA PHE A 531 -15.47 -14.12 -47.37
C PHE A 531 -14.76 -13.95 -46.02
N LEU A 532 -13.62 -14.62 -45.80
CA LEU A 532 -12.84 -14.42 -44.59
C LEU A 532 -11.98 -13.15 -44.72
N PRO A 533 -12.08 -12.21 -43.75
CA PRO A 533 -11.14 -11.10 -43.66
C PRO A 533 -9.70 -11.64 -43.59
N GLU A 534 -8.74 -10.94 -44.20
CA GLU A 534 -7.34 -11.35 -44.23
C GLU A 534 -6.76 -11.57 -42.81
N SER A 535 -7.18 -10.76 -41.83
CA SER A 535 -6.81 -10.87 -40.42
C SER A 535 -7.42 -12.07 -39.68
N GLN A 536 -8.34 -12.82 -40.30
CA GLN A 536 -8.96 -14.02 -39.73
C GLN A 536 -8.47 -15.31 -40.39
N LYS A 537 -7.53 -15.24 -41.33
CA LYS A 537 -6.97 -16.43 -41.99
C LYS A 537 -6.05 -17.25 -41.09
N TYR A 538 -5.54 -16.62 -40.04
CA TYR A 538 -4.56 -17.19 -39.12
C TYR A 538 -5.10 -17.12 -37.69
N LEU A 539 -4.75 -18.11 -36.88
CA LEU A 539 -4.93 -18.13 -35.44
C LEU A 539 -3.56 -17.90 -34.80
N GLU A 540 -3.31 -16.71 -34.29
CA GLU A 540 -2.03 -16.35 -33.68
C GLU A 540 -1.80 -17.11 -32.37
N THR A 541 -0.60 -17.64 -32.19
CA THR A 541 -0.21 -18.35 -30.95
C THR A 541 -0.03 -17.39 -29.78
N ARG A 542 0.19 -16.10 -30.09
CA ARG A 542 0.50 -15.03 -29.12
C ARG A 542 1.66 -15.39 -28.19
N LEU A 543 2.60 -16.22 -28.65
CA LEU A 543 3.82 -16.48 -27.90
C LEU A 543 4.68 -15.22 -27.85
N VAL A 544 5.23 -14.91 -26.68
CA VAL A 544 6.17 -13.82 -26.48
C VAL A 544 7.59 -14.30 -26.71
N TYR A 545 8.35 -13.51 -27.46
CA TYR A 545 9.77 -13.74 -27.71
C TYR A 545 10.57 -12.66 -27.00
N ALA A 546 11.63 -13.08 -26.32
CA ALA A 546 12.59 -12.17 -25.73
C ALA A 546 13.73 -11.94 -26.71
N LEU A 547 14.24 -10.73 -26.79
CA LEU A 547 15.35 -10.37 -27.65
C LEU A 547 16.42 -9.61 -26.89
N LYS A 548 17.64 -9.77 -27.35
CA LYS A 548 18.76 -8.89 -27.06
C LYS A 548 19.14 -8.19 -28.36
N THR A 549 18.98 -6.86 -28.42
CA THR A 549 19.27 -6.07 -29.62
C THR A 549 20.76 -6.07 -29.94
N ALA A 550 21.14 -5.61 -31.14
CA ALA A 550 22.54 -5.50 -31.54
C ALA A 550 23.35 -4.60 -30.58
N GLU A 551 22.70 -3.57 -30.06
CA GLU A 551 23.21 -2.63 -29.06
C GLU A 551 23.21 -3.23 -27.65
N GLY A 552 22.66 -4.43 -27.46
CA GLY A 552 22.60 -5.20 -26.23
C GLY A 552 21.47 -4.80 -25.27
N ARG A 553 20.39 -4.17 -25.76
CA ARG A 553 19.19 -3.90 -24.95
C ARG A 553 18.31 -5.14 -24.89
N TYR A 554 17.60 -5.31 -23.77
CA TYR A 554 16.55 -6.32 -23.70
C TYR A 554 15.27 -5.79 -24.34
N SER A 555 14.63 -6.62 -25.15
CA SER A 555 13.35 -6.32 -25.80
C SER A 555 12.41 -7.52 -25.72
N VAL A 556 11.11 -7.27 -25.77
CA VAL A 556 10.09 -8.31 -25.93
C VAL A 556 9.28 -8.01 -27.19
N VAL A 557 8.96 -9.06 -27.93
CA VAL A 557 8.15 -9.00 -29.15
C VAL A 557 7.06 -10.05 -29.09
N GLN A 558 5.86 -9.70 -29.50
CA GLN A 558 4.77 -10.65 -29.72
C GLN A 558 4.05 -10.32 -31.01
N VAL A 559 3.84 -11.33 -31.85
CA VAL A 559 3.00 -11.19 -33.05
C VAL A 559 1.54 -11.16 -32.62
N SER A 560 0.87 -10.06 -32.96
CA SER A 560 -0.54 -9.85 -32.62
C SER A 560 -1.48 -10.23 -33.75
N GLU A 561 -1.06 -10.03 -35.01
CA GLU A 561 -1.84 -10.39 -36.20
C GLU A 561 -0.93 -10.86 -37.33
N VAL A 562 -1.40 -11.83 -38.11
CA VAL A 562 -0.73 -12.31 -39.34
C VAL A 562 -1.64 -12.10 -40.55
N PHE A 563 -1.06 -11.62 -41.65
CA PHE A 563 -1.70 -11.45 -42.96
C PHE A 563 -0.99 -12.29 -44.02
N ASP A 564 -1.33 -12.17 -45.31
CA ASP A 564 -0.64 -12.94 -46.37
C ASP A 564 0.71 -12.34 -46.76
N ASP A 565 0.87 -11.01 -46.66
CA ASP A 565 2.07 -10.28 -47.08
C ASP A 565 2.81 -9.56 -45.94
N ARG A 566 2.23 -9.52 -44.74
CA ARG A 566 2.73 -8.75 -43.59
C ARG A 566 2.39 -9.40 -42.25
N ILE A 567 3.03 -8.93 -41.20
CA ILE A 567 2.71 -9.22 -39.80
C ILE A 567 2.53 -7.92 -39.03
N ARG A 568 1.71 -7.96 -37.99
CA ARG A 568 1.65 -6.93 -36.96
C ARG A 568 2.24 -7.49 -35.68
N LEU A 569 3.23 -6.80 -35.13
CA LEU A 569 3.87 -7.18 -33.88
C LEU A 569 3.82 -6.03 -32.90
N ARG A 570 3.62 -6.36 -31.63
CA ARG A 570 3.84 -5.44 -30.52
C ARG A 570 5.20 -5.69 -29.93
N TYR A 571 5.89 -4.62 -29.55
CA TYR A 571 7.22 -4.71 -28.97
C TYR A 571 7.42 -3.69 -27.85
N LYS A 572 8.37 -4.00 -26.96
CA LYS A 572 8.80 -3.15 -25.86
C LYS A 572 10.28 -3.40 -25.61
N THR A 573 11.08 -2.35 -25.77
CA THR A 573 12.54 -2.38 -25.58
C THR A 573 12.91 -1.57 -24.36
N TYR A 574 13.66 -2.19 -23.45
CA TYR A 574 14.11 -1.58 -22.21
C TYR A 574 15.39 -0.78 -22.44
N GLU A 575 15.47 0.38 -21.83
CA GLU A 575 16.67 1.21 -21.89
C GLU A 575 17.80 0.60 -21.05
N LYS A 576 19.03 0.84 -21.50
CA LYS A 576 20.23 0.48 -20.72
C LYS A 576 20.37 1.42 -19.53
N PRO A 577 20.81 0.93 -18.37
CA PRO A 577 21.20 1.81 -17.28
C PRO A 577 22.32 2.75 -17.77
N MET A 578 22.06 4.05 -17.84
CA MET A 578 23.10 5.02 -18.19
C MET A 578 24.01 5.27 -16.98
N PRO A 579 25.34 5.36 -17.18
CA PRO A 579 26.24 5.79 -16.13
C PRO A 579 25.76 7.11 -15.52
N SER A 580 25.73 7.18 -14.19
CA SER A 580 25.21 8.34 -13.46
C SER A 580 26.14 8.66 -12.28
N VAL A 581 26.28 9.94 -11.94
CA VAL A 581 26.98 10.37 -10.74
C VAL A 581 26.13 11.40 -10.01
N GLN A 582 26.03 11.26 -8.69
CA GLN A 582 25.41 12.21 -7.78
C GLN A 582 26.44 12.74 -6.81
N LEU A 583 26.39 14.04 -6.53
CA LEU A 583 27.31 14.70 -5.62
C LEU A 583 26.58 15.18 -4.36
N SER A 584 26.94 14.61 -3.22
CA SER A 584 26.43 14.96 -1.89
C SER A 584 27.52 15.57 -1.02
N GLY A 585 27.15 16.25 0.06
CA GLY A 585 28.10 16.84 1.01
C GLY A 585 27.90 18.33 1.31
N GLU A 586 28.39 18.76 2.47
CA GLU A 586 28.28 20.12 2.99
C GLU A 586 29.31 20.39 4.10
N PHE A 587 29.34 21.62 4.58
CA PHE A 587 30.02 21.99 5.82
C PHE A 587 29.00 21.90 6.97
N ALA A 588 29.15 20.89 7.83
CA ALA A 588 28.21 20.64 8.91
C ALA A 588 28.30 21.69 10.04
N CYS A 589 27.20 21.94 10.76
CA CYS A 589 27.24 22.71 12.00
C CYS A 589 27.79 21.84 13.15
N GLU A 590 28.55 22.42 14.09
CA GLU A 590 29.02 21.66 15.25
C GLU A 590 27.85 21.07 16.09
N GLY A 591 28.03 19.81 16.52
CA GLY A 591 27.02 18.97 17.16
C GLY A 591 26.54 19.47 18.53
N TRP A 592 25.42 18.90 19.00
CA TRP A 592 24.71 19.33 20.21
C TRP A 592 25.17 18.58 21.47
N GLN A 593 25.29 19.29 22.59
CA GLN A 593 25.15 18.72 23.94
C GLN A 593 23.79 19.18 24.52
N LEU A 594 23.19 18.37 25.39
CA LEU A 594 21.85 18.43 26.01
C LEU A 594 21.25 19.84 26.28
N PRO A 595 19.90 19.98 26.42
CA PRO A 595 19.29 21.31 26.54
C PRO A 595 19.66 21.97 27.87
N GLU A 596 20.37 23.10 27.80
CA GLU A 596 20.73 23.93 28.92
C GLU A 596 19.50 24.69 29.45
N VAL A 597 19.32 24.76 30.77
CA VAL A 597 18.29 25.59 31.42
C VAL A 597 18.75 27.05 31.29
N VAL A 598 18.02 27.86 30.52
CA VAL A 598 18.43 29.23 30.22
C VAL A 598 17.75 30.21 31.17
N ALA A 599 18.54 30.99 31.91
CA ALA A 599 18.06 32.02 32.84
C ALA A 599 17.87 33.41 32.17
N ASP A 600 18.35 33.58 30.93
CA ASP A 600 18.50 34.90 30.31
C ASP A 600 17.50 35.17 29.16
N LEU A 601 16.99 36.40 29.11
CA LEU A 601 15.77 36.81 28.42
C LEU A 601 15.99 37.37 27.00
N GLU A 602 17.20 37.78 26.65
CA GLU A 602 17.42 38.71 25.53
C GLU A 602 17.15 38.14 24.13
N ASN A 603 16.90 36.84 23.96
CA ASN A 603 16.70 36.23 22.63
C ASN A 603 15.66 35.10 22.59
N ILE A 604 14.76 35.05 23.59
CA ILE A 604 13.71 34.02 23.66
C ILE A 604 12.40 34.61 23.12
N ARG A 605 11.79 33.94 22.14
CA ARG A 605 10.46 34.28 21.62
C ARG A 605 9.43 33.29 22.13
N PHE A 606 8.34 33.82 22.66
CA PHE A 606 7.13 33.06 22.96
C PHE A 606 6.20 33.10 21.76
N GLU A 607 5.88 31.93 21.22
CA GLU A 607 4.83 31.77 20.21
C GLU A 607 3.57 31.22 20.91
N ALA A 608 2.57 32.09 21.07
CA ALA A 608 1.27 31.69 21.56
C ALA A 608 0.61 30.72 20.57
N THR A 609 0.16 29.57 21.05
CA THR A 609 -0.54 28.60 20.19
C THR A 609 -1.90 29.18 19.77
N PRO A 610 -2.24 29.26 18.46
CA PRO A 610 -3.53 29.79 18.04
C PRO A 610 -4.65 28.87 18.53
N ARG A 611 -5.47 29.36 19.47
CA ARG A 611 -6.73 28.78 19.99
C ARG A 611 -6.89 27.26 19.82
N ALA A 612 -6.25 26.49 20.68
CA ALA A 612 -6.82 25.23 21.15
C ALA A 612 -7.61 25.54 22.43
N ASN A 613 -8.88 25.13 22.47
CA ASN A 613 -9.77 25.28 23.61
C ASN A 613 -9.11 24.70 24.88
N LEU A 614 -8.56 25.57 25.73
CA LEU A 614 -8.15 25.24 27.09
C LEU A 614 -9.41 24.94 27.91
N ARG A 615 -9.96 23.73 27.77
CA ARG A 615 -10.90 23.19 28.76
C ARG A 615 -10.08 22.82 29.99
N PHE A 616 -10.09 23.69 31.00
CA PHE A 616 -9.71 23.30 32.35
C PHE A 616 -10.69 22.23 32.83
N GLN A 617 -10.30 20.96 32.80
CA GLN A 617 -10.95 19.95 33.63
C GLN A 617 -10.38 20.08 35.05
N PRO A 618 -11.21 20.28 36.08
CA PRO A 618 -10.76 20.25 37.46
C PRO A 618 -10.40 18.81 37.84
N SER A 619 -9.12 18.45 37.67
CA SER A 619 -8.53 17.24 38.24
C SER A 619 -8.39 17.41 39.76
N LYS A 620 -8.85 16.41 40.52
CA LYS A 620 -8.70 16.33 41.99
C LYS A 620 -7.29 15.92 42.45
N THR A 621 -6.33 15.80 41.55
CA THR A 621 -4.95 15.41 41.86
C THR A 621 -3.95 16.50 41.45
N PRO A 622 -3.07 16.97 42.37
CA PRO A 622 -2.08 17.99 42.08
C PRO A 622 -0.85 17.34 41.42
N HIS A 623 -0.94 17.03 40.13
CA HIS A 623 0.25 16.86 39.31
C HIS A 623 0.37 18.07 38.40
N PRO A 624 1.43 18.89 38.51
CA PRO A 624 1.69 19.99 37.60
C PRO A 624 2.23 19.38 36.29
N ALA A 625 1.37 18.73 35.51
CA ALA A 625 1.60 18.63 34.09
C ALA A 625 1.44 20.05 33.56
N LEU A 626 2.56 20.79 33.51
CA LEU A 626 2.66 22.11 32.89
C LEU A 626 2.09 22.01 31.48
N ALA A 627 0.83 22.37 31.32
CA ALA A 627 0.24 22.61 30.01
C ALA A 627 1.13 23.66 29.35
N ARG A 628 1.91 23.24 28.34
CA ARG A 628 2.86 24.13 27.66
C ARG A 628 2.06 25.31 27.08
N LEU A 629 2.19 26.47 27.73
CA LEU A 629 1.46 27.71 27.42
C LEU A 629 1.68 28.20 25.97
N GLY A 630 2.73 27.70 25.32
CA GLY A 630 3.10 27.97 23.94
C GLY A 630 4.44 27.31 23.63
N ARG A 631 5.00 27.62 22.46
CA ARG A 631 6.35 27.19 22.08
C ARG A 631 7.34 28.30 22.41
N TRP A 632 8.38 27.96 23.16
CA TRP A 632 9.48 28.85 23.46
C TRP A 632 10.63 28.54 22.53
N ARG A 633 11.04 29.53 21.74
CA ARG A 633 12.11 29.39 20.76
C ARG A 633 13.24 30.35 21.05
N ARG A 634 14.47 29.87 20.85
CA ARG A 634 15.67 30.70 20.85
C ARG A 634 16.39 30.50 19.54
N THR A 635 16.84 31.60 18.93
CA THR A 635 17.78 31.52 17.81
C THR A 635 19.18 31.25 18.36
N VAL A 636 19.72 30.08 18.08
CA VAL A 636 21.10 29.74 18.42
C VAL A 636 21.98 29.95 17.19
N ILE A 637 23.04 30.72 17.37
CA ILE A 637 24.08 30.96 16.38
C ILE A 637 25.23 30.00 16.71
N ARG A 638 25.57 29.10 15.80
CA ARG A 638 26.68 28.13 15.96
C ARG A 638 27.75 28.38 14.95
N GLN A 639 28.98 27.97 15.25
CA GLN A 639 30.03 27.93 14.24
C GLN A 639 29.80 26.73 13.32
N THR A 640 29.98 26.97 12.02
CA THR A 640 29.99 25.91 11.02
C THR A 640 31.37 25.26 11.01
N SER A 641 31.41 23.93 10.94
CA SER A 641 32.65 23.18 10.73
C SER A 641 33.39 23.75 9.53
N ARG A 642 34.70 23.95 9.69
CA ARG A 642 35.57 24.40 8.59
C ARG A 642 35.95 23.28 7.64
N THR A 643 35.59 22.05 7.98
CA THR A 643 35.81 20.86 7.16
C THR A 643 34.48 20.43 6.57
N GLY A 644 34.40 20.43 5.25
CA GLY A 644 33.31 19.88 4.47
C GLY A 644 33.68 18.53 3.89
N HIS A 645 32.72 17.61 3.88
CA HIS A 645 32.86 16.27 3.34
C HIS A 645 31.95 16.12 2.13
N PHE A 646 32.52 15.83 0.97
CA PHE A 646 31.81 15.73 -0.30
C PHE A 646 31.99 14.34 -0.90
N ARG A 647 30.89 13.65 -1.20
CA ARG A 647 30.91 12.28 -1.71
C ARG A 647 30.21 12.21 -3.06
N ALA A 648 30.91 11.64 -4.03
CA ALA A 648 30.40 11.21 -5.32
C ALA A 648 29.84 9.79 -5.18
N THR A 649 28.52 9.65 -5.32
CA THR A 649 27.86 8.35 -5.45
C THR A 649 27.69 8.08 -6.95
N ILE A 650 28.08 6.90 -7.40
CA ILE A 650 28.06 6.53 -8.82
C ILE A 650 27.15 5.33 -9.04
N GLU A 651 26.56 5.26 -10.23
CA GLU A 651 25.72 4.15 -10.67
C GLU A 651 26.09 3.78 -12.10
N ASN A 652 25.96 2.49 -12.43
CA ASN A 652 26.05 1.97 -13.80
C ASN A 652 27.40 2.23 -14.52
N PHE A 653 28.49 2.41 -13.78
CA PHE A 653 29.84 2.38 -14.33
C PHE A 653 30.41 0.95 -14.29
N SER A 654 31.32 0.63 -15.21
CA SER A 654 31.96 -0.68 -15.29
C SER A 654 33.49 -0.60 -15.16
N GLY A 655 34.10 -1.56 -14.47
CA GLY A 655 35.56 -1.63 -14.34
C GLY A 655 36.19 -0.56 -13.44
N ALA A 656 37.47 -0.25 -13.67
CA ALA A 656 38.21 0.70 -12.84
C ALA A 656 37.82 2.14 -13.17
N LEU A 657 37.68 2.95 -12.14
CA LEU A 657 37.14 4.30 -12.22
C LEU A 657 38.22 5.35 -11.95
N SER A 658 38.15 6.46 -12.68
CA SER A 658 38.91 7.67 -12.34
C SER A 658 37.97 8.79 -11.94
N TYR A 659 38.32 9.48 -10.85
CA TYR A 659 37.58 10.61 -10.33
C TYR A 659 38.39 11.88 -10.53
N HIS A 660 37.80 12.87 -11.17
CA HIS A 660 38.39 14.18 -11.41
C HIS A 660 37.56 15.23 -10.70
N TRP A 661 38.12 15.81 -9.65
CA TRP A 661 37.45 16.81 -8.82
C TRP A 661 37.82 18.22 -9.25
N HIS A 662 36.83 19.11 -9.17
CA HIS A 662 36.90 20.51 -9.53
C HIS A 662 36.28 21.33 -8.41
N VAL A 663 36.99 22.31 -7.88
CA VAL A 663 36.48 23.19 -6.81
C VAL A 663 36.72 24.64 -7.21
N ALA A 664 35.66 25.45 -7.18
CA ALA A 664 35.71 26.87 -7.53
C ALA A 664 36.34 27.13 -8.91
N GLY A 665 36.09 26.25 -9.89
CA GLY A 665 36.68 26.32 -11.23
C GLY A 665 38.14 25.87 -11.33
N THR A 666 38.74 25.36 -10.24
CA THR A 666 40.11 24.83 -10.22
C THR A 666 40.10 23.30 -10.25
N ASP A 667 40.86 22.72 -11.18
CA ASP A 667 41.10 21.27 -11.28
C ASP A 667 42.00 20.77 -10.16
N LEU A 668 41.57 19.72 -9.46
CA LEU A 668 42.32 19.09 -8.39
C LEU A 668 43.13 17.91 -8.93
N LEU A 669 44.33 18.21 -9.43
CA LEU A 669 45.18 17.22 -10.12
C LEU A 669 45.92 16.27 -9.16
N LYS A 670 46.00 16.61 -7.87
CA LYS A 670 46.74 15.83 -6.85
C LYS A 670 45.77 15.22 -5.85
N LYS A 671 46.17 14.17 -5.13
CA LYS A 671 45.34 13.59 -4.04
C LYS A 671 45.22 14.50 -2.82
N GLN A 672 46.11 15.47 -2.66
CA GLN A 672 46.05 16.47 -1.60
C GLN A 672 46.77 17.73 -2.05
N GLY A 673 46.34 18.87 -1.53
CA GLY A 673 46.95 20.15 -1.85
C GLY A 673 46.23 21.32 -1.23
N THR A 674 46.60 22.51 -1.69
CA THR A 674 45.96 23.78 -1.33
C THR A 674 45.36 24.42 -2.58
N LEU A 675 44.22 25.08 -2.43
CA LEU A 675 43.60 25.85 -3.49
C LEU A 675 42.98 27.14 -2.93
N ASP A 676 42.83 28.14 -3.78
CA ASP A 676 42.20 29.41 -3.43
C ASP A 676 40.70 29.37 -3.80
N ILE A 677 39.83 29.60 -2.82
CA ILE A 677 38.37 29.71 -2.98
C ILE A 677 37.99 31.17 -2.74
N GLY A 678 37.89 31.94 -3.82
CA GLY A 678 37.79 33.40 -3.72
C GLY A 678 39.00 33.97 -3.00
N ASN A 679 38.80 34.61 -1.84
CA ASN A 679 39.87 35.23 -1.05
C ASN A 679 40.38 34.33 0.11
N GLN A 680 40.12 33.02 0.07
CA GLN A 680 40.41 32.10 1.16
C GLN A 680 41.22 30.91 0.69
N LYS A 681 42.21 30.51 1.50
CA LYS A 681 42.96 29.28 1.28
C LYS A 681 42.20 28.09 1.88
N ALA A 682 42.06 27.04 1.09
CA ALA A 682 41.53 25.76 1.52
C ALA A 682 42.57 24.67 1.27
N THR A 683 42.67 23.71 2.18
CA THR A 683 43.33 22.43 1.92
C THR A 683 42.32 21.42 1.49
N TYR A 684 42.71 20.55 0.58
CA TYR A 684 41.86 19.44 0.14
C TYR A 684 42.60 18.12 0.25
N GLN A 685 41.83 17.07 0.47
CA GLN A 685 42.25 15.68 0.40
C GLN A 685 41.21 14.89 -0.39
N ILE A 686 41.66 14.13 -1.37
CA ILE A 686 40.85 13.32 -2.26
C ILE A 686 41.20 11.85 -2.04
N ASP A 687 40.16 11.05 -1.81
CA ASP A 687 40.21 9.61 -1.83
C ASP A 687 39.10 9.08 -2.71
N GLN A 688 39.44 8.79 -3.98
CA GLN A 688 38.50 8.33 -5.01
C GLN A 688 37.25 9.24 -5.11
N GLY A 689 36.08 8.70 -4.75
CA GLY A 689 34.80 9.39 -4.73
C GLY A 689 34.56 10.27 -3.50
N HIS A 690 35.57 10.54 -2.66
CA HIS A 690 35.45 11.40 -1.49
C HIS A 690 36.44 12.57 -1.54
N LEU A 691 35.92 13.78 -1.37
CA LEU A 691 36.67 15.02 -1.25
C LEU A 691 36.43 15.61 0.14
N ILE A 692 37.52 15.80 0.88
CA ILE A 692 37.53 16.55 2.15
C ILE A 692 38.13 17.92 1.85
N LEU A 693 37.42 18.98 2.26
CA LEU A 693 37.83 20.36 2.03
C LEU A 693 37.85 21.11 3.36
N THR A 694 39.01 21.63 3.75
CA THR A 694 39.19 22.35 5.01
C THR A 694 39.61 23.79 4.77
N LEU A 695 38.82 24.74 5.25
CA LEU A 695 39.12 26.17 5.17
C LEU A 695 40.16 26.59 6.22
N GLN A 696 41.23 27.26 5.81
CA GLN A 696 42.39 27.53 6.70
C GLN A 696 42.23 28.77 7.58
N ASN A 697 41.42 29.76 7.20
CA ASN A 697 41.39 31.04 7.89
C ASN A 697 40.38 31.05 9.05
N GLN A 698 40.82 31.48 10.23
CA GLN A 698 39.99 31.47 11.44
C GLN A 698 38.97 32.62 11.51
N LYS A 699 39.20 33.71 10.77
CA LYS A 699 38.31 34.87 10.71
C LYS A 699 37.72 34.95 9.31
N LEU A 700 36.66 34.18 9.06
CA LEU A 700 35.87 34.25 7.82
C LEU A 700 34.70 35.23 8.04
N PRO A 701 34.79 36.50 7.59
CA PRO A 701 33.78 37.50 7.94
C PRO A 701 32.50 37.41 7.08
N ARG A 702 32.47 36.58 6.04
CA ARG A 702 31.34 36.52 5.08
C ARG A 702 31.04 35.09 4.64
N ALA A 703 29.77 34.85 4.33
CA ALA A 703 29.36 33.63 3.66
C ALA A 703 30.00 33.54 2.26
N MET A 704 30.33 32.33 1.84
CA MET A 704 30.93 32.03 0.55
C MET A 704 30.08 31.00 -0.18
N GLU A 705 30.02 31.11 -1.50
CA GLU A 705 29.37 30.14 -2.37
C GLU A 705 30.35 29.79 -3.49
N PHE A 706 30.52 28.51 -3.75
CA PHE A 706 31.41 28.02 -4.79
C PHE A 706 30.93 26.68 -5.34
N LEU A 707 31.29 26.38 -6.58
CA LEU A 707 30.92 25.12 -7.21
C LEU A 707 31.92 24.02 -6.86
N VAL A 708 31.41 22.87 -6.45
CA VAL A 708 32.16 21.61 -6.42
C VAL A 708 31.62 20.74 -7.54
N LYS A 709 32.50 20.21 -8.38
CA LYS A 709 32.16 19.30 -9.47
C LYS A 709 33.05 18.07 -9.39
N VAL A 710 32.50 16.92 -9.75
CA VAL A 710 33.22 15.66 -9.93
C VAL A 710 32.89 15.11 -11.31
N THR A 711 33.91 14.67 -12.04
CA THR A 711 33.77 13.93 -13.29
C THR A 711 34.31 12.53 -13.06
N VAL A 712 33.51 11.52 -13.37
CA VAL A 712 33.87 10.12 -13.23
C VAL A 712 34.02 9.52 -14.62
N ASN A 713 35.16 8.89 -14.87
CA ASN A 713 35.39 8.14 -16.10
C ASN A 713 35.59 6.66 -15.78
N ASP A 714 35.12 5.79 -16.67
CA ASP A 714 35.49 4.37 -16.66
C ASP A 714 36.44 3.98 -17.79
N LYS A 715 36.89 2.72 -17.76
CA LYS A 715 37.74 2.14 -18.81
C LYS A 715 37.03 1.99 -20.16
N ALA A 716 35.70 2.00 -20.18
CA ALA A 716 34.91 1.94 -21.41
C ALA A 716 34.79 3.32 -22.09
N GLY A 717 35.34 4.38 -21.48
CA GLY A 717 35.32 5.74 -22.02
C GLY A 717 34.04 6.51 -21.67
N ASN A 718 33.19 5.99 -20.80
CA ASN A 718 32.03 6.73 -20.30
C ASN A 718 32.53 7.82 -19.35
N ALA A 719 32.06 9.05 -19.55
CA ALA A 719 32.42 10.21 -18.74
C ALA A 719 31.15 10.93 -18.27
N VAL A 720 30.91 10.98 -16.96
CA VAL A 720 29.73 11.65 -16.39
C VAL A 720 30.15 12.61 -15.30
N SER A 721 29.49 13.76 -15.24
CA SER A 721 29.78 14.82 -14.29
C SER A 721 28.60 15.11 -13.37
N ALA A 722 28.87 15.38 -12.10
CA ALA A 722 27.94 16.00 -11.17
C ALA A 722 28.54 17.27 -10.59
N SER A 723 27.70 18.28 -10.35
CA SER A 723 28.12 19.53 -9.73
C SER A 723 27.11 20.01 -8.68
N LYS A 724 27.62 20.55 -7.58
CA LYS A 724 26.85 21.10 -6.48
C LYS A 724 27.37 22.50 -6.13
N CYS A 725 26.46 23.46 -6.02
CA CYS A 725 26.78 24.76 -5.42
C CYS A 725 26.87 24.58 -3.90
N VAL A 726 28.03 24.85 -3.34
CA VAL A 726 28.32 24.69 -1.91
C VAL A 726 28.31 26.05 -1.27
N LYS A 727 27.45 26.21 -0.26
CA LYS A 727 27.38 27.40 0.58
C LYS A 727 28.07 27.14 1.90
N PHE A 728 29.05 27.97 2.23
CA PHE A 728 29.64 28.05 3.55
C PHE A 728 29.20 29.36 4.20
N ALA A 729 28.43 29.27 5.29
CA ALA A 729 28.23 30.39 6.20
C ALA A 729 29.12 30.18 7.42
N PRO A 730 29.84 31.20 7.93
CA PRO A 730 30.67 31.05 9.12
C PRO A 730 29.85 30.69 10.37
N PHE A 731 28.55 31.02 10.35
CA PHE A 731 27.62 30.67 11.40
C PHE A 731 26.35 30.03 10.86
N CYS A 732 25.91 28.96 11.52
CA CYS A 732 24.58 28.39 11.37
C CYS A 732 23.60 29.11 12.30
N LYS A 733 22.46 29.56 11.78
CA LYS A 733 21.34 30.03 12.60
C LYS A 733 20.28 28.94 12.64
N SER A 734 19.92 28.48 13.84
CA SER A 734 18.86 27.49 14.04
C SER A 734 17.92 27.95 15.15
N GLU A 735 16.61 27.75 14.96
CA GLU A 735 15.64 27.90 16.05
C GLU A 735 15.58 26.60 16.85
N VAL A 736 15.81 26.69 18.15
CA VAL A 736 15.69 25.53 19.05
C VAL A 736 14.58 25.78 20.07
N GLY A 737 13.91 24.70 20.45
CA GLY A 737 12.98 24.72 21.58
C GLY A 737 13.75 24.88 22.89
N VAL A 738 13.31 25.78 23.75
CA VAL A 738 13.89 25.98 25.08
C VAL A 738 12.86 25.72 26.17
N ILE A 739 13.33 25.33 27.35
CA ILE A 739 12.50 25.24 28.56
C ILE A 739 12.82 26.49 29.39
N PRO A 740 11.91 27.48 29.46
CA PRO A 740 12.12 28.66 30.29
C PRO A 740 11.98 28.31 31.78
N VAL A 741 12.65 29.08 32.63
CA VAL A 741 12.45 29.05 34.09
C VAL A 741 10.99 29.41 34.45
N PHE A 742 10.52 28.91 35.60
CA PHE A 742 9.11 29.00 36.00
C PHE A 742 8.58 30.44 36.06
N ASP A 743 9.37 31.37 36.60
CA ASP A 743 8.97 32.77 36.76
C ASP A 743 8.68 33.44 35.41
N LEU A 744 9.49 33.13 34.40
CA LEU A 744 9.30 33.62 33.04
C LEU A 744 8.02 33.06 32.38
N GLN A 745 7.67 31.81 32.69
CA GLN A 745 6.40 31.23 32.24
C GLN A 745 5.20 31.95 32.88
N LEU A 746 5.30 32.28 34.17
CA LEU A 746 4.25 32.94 34.94
C LEU A 746 4.03 34.39 34.46
N ASP A 747 5.10 35.16 34.23
CA ASP A 747 5.00 36.53 33.73
C ASP A 747 4.38 36.59 32.34
N THR A 748 4.77 35.67 31.45
CA THR A 748 4.23 35.60 30.09
C THR A 748 2.77 35.15 30.07
N PHE A 749 2.38 34.27 31.01
CA PHE A 749 0.99 33.91 31.24
C PHE A 749 0.14 35.15 31.57
N HIS A 750 0.60 35.98 32.51
CA HIS A 750 -0.11 37.19 32.91
C HIS A 750 -0.19 38.24 31.81
N GLN A 751 0.84 38.37 30.97
CA GLN A 751 0.87 39.33 29.87
C GLN A 751 -0.05 38.95 28.70
N HIS A 752 -0.13 37.67 28.34
CA HIS A 752 -0.84 37.22 27.14
C HIS A 752 -2.25 36.69 27.42
N PHE A 753 -2.52 36.25 28.65
CA PHE A 753 -3.81 35.69 29.05
C PHE A 753 -4.39 36.54 30.18
N SER A 754 -5.23 37.51 29.80
CA SER A 754 -5.96 38.36 30.75
C SER A 754 -6.88 37.52 31.63
N VAL A 755 -6.56 37.42 32.92
CA VAL A 755 -7.40 36.72 33.90
C VAL A 755 -8.63 37.59 34.18
N VAL A 756 -9.79 37.20 33.64
CA VAL A 756 -11.08 37.70 34.15
C VAL A 756 -11.28 37.10 35.54
N ARG A 757 -11.13 37.92 36.59
CA ARG A 757 -11.55 37.53 37.94
C ARG A 757 -13.08 37.47 37.95
N LEU A 758 -13.65 36.27 37.93
CA LEU A 758 -15.05 36.07 38.29
C LEU A 758 -15.22 36.41 39.78
N PRO A 759 -16.18 37.27 40.17
CA PRO A 759 -16.48 37.47 41.58
C PRO A 759 -17.04 36.16 42.13
N LEU A 760 -16.42 35.65 43.19
CA LEU A 760 -16.97 34.54 43.97
C LEU A 760 -18.34 34.98 44.50
N ALA A 761 -19.41 34.42 43.93
CA ALA A 761 -20.71 34.42 44.59
C ALA A 761 -20.55 33.64 45.90
N THR A 762 -20.66 34.37 47.01
CA THR A 762 -20.72 33.87 48.37
C THR A 762 -21.81 32.81 48.50
N LEU A 763 -21.42 31.56 48.73
CA LEU A 763 -22.27 30.58 49.39
C LEU A 763 -22.42 31.04 50.85
N GLU A 764 -23.51 31.73 51.17
CA GLU A 764 -23.90 31.94 52.56
C GLU A 764 -24.38 30.62 53.18
N PRO A 765 -23.86 30.23 54.36
CA PRO A 765 -24.47 29.21 55.19
C PRO A 765 -25.69 29.80 55.91
N THR A 766 -26.81 29.07 55.83
CA THR A 766 -28.02 29.32 56.62
C THR A 766 -27.73 29.22 58.12
N GLY A 767 -27.86 30.33 58.85
CA GLY A 767 -27.83 30.38 60.32
C GLY A 767 -27.97 31.82 60.85
N LYS A 768 -29.13 32.14 61.41
CA LYS A 768 -29.65 33.48 61.79
C LYS A 768 -29.01 34.06 63.09
N PRO A 769 -29.36 35.30 63.55
CA PRO A 769 -28.49 36.48 63.72
C PRO A 769 -28.37 36.92 65.23
N PRO A 770 -27.87 38.12 65.65
CA PRO A 770 -28.62 39.38 65.52
C PRO A 770 -27.82 40.72 65.49
N ASN A 771 -28.50 41.72 64.92
CA ASN A 771 -28.71 43.07 65.46
C ASN A 771 -27.82 44.29 65.09
N LYS A 772 -28.57 45.26 64.52
CA LYS A 772 -28.57 46.71 64.72
C LYS A 772 -27.75 47.61 63.77
N GLN A 773 -28.43 47.99 62.69
CA GLN A 773 -28.93 49.36 62.41
C GLN A 773 -27.92 50.54 62.22
N PRO A 774 -28.32 51.63 61.51
CA PRO A 774 -27.75 52.01 60.21
C PRO A 774 -27.28 53.50 60.27
N PRO A 775 -27.57 54.37 59.28
CA PRO A 775 -27.21 54.45 57.86
C PRO A 775 -26.27 55.67 57.59
N ARG A 776 -25.83 55.90 56.35
CA ARG A 776 -26.09 57.20 55.67
C ARG A 776 -25.63 57.24 54.21
N SER A 777 -26.63 57.54 53.40
CA SER A 777 -26.69 58.15 52.07
C SER A 777 -25.63 59.21 51.73
N PHE A 778 -25.31 59.34 50.43
CA PHE A 778 -25.62 60.46 49.52
C PHE A 778 -24.72 60.31 48.27
N SER A 779 -25.22 59.89 47.10
CA SER A 779 -25.93 60.63 46.02
C SER A 779 -25.06 61.55 45.14
N ARG A 780 -25.23 61.34 43.82
CA ARG A 780 -25.13 62.28 42.67
C ARG A 780 -23.72 62.73 42.27
N ARG A 781 -23.34 62.82 40.99
CA ARG A 781 -24.10 62.94 39.73
C ARG A 781 -23.60 61.94 38.69
#